data_AF-A0A2A2Q3J6-F1
#
_entry.id   AF-A0A2A2Q3J6-F1
#
_cell.length_a   1.000
_cell.length_b   1.000
_cell.length_c   1.000
_cell.angle_alpha   90.00
_cell.angle_beta   90.00
_cell.angle_gamma   90.00
#
_symmetry.space_group_name_H-M   'P 1'
#
loop_
_entity.id
_entity.type
_entity.pdbx_description
1 polymer ?
#
loop_
_entity_poly.entity_id
_entity_poly.type
_entity_poly.pdbx_seq_one_letter_code
_entity_poly.pdbx_strand_id
1 'polypeptide(L)'
;MAVHIDSPVAGAALEPAHFRVCGWLWLEPRHADLAAVEILSGHVVLGQLDVSAFYERPDVSSRYGLPPGTLTGFDLVARHPEAHPDRPFVIELRARLRDGTVTAPLFSRDLTPPPLARHPYRALLAGVAADSLGLEIGAHTRPAPDLYPFYTDAVVAFAGAAGRVDFLADATALPVPDDTLDYLVSSHVLEHLPDPLSALHEWHRVLKPGGLLYLVVPDKRFTFDAPRAVTTTDHLLRDFAAGPTPAADYGHADEFVYQTDWSMLHPDVAADDRPSRQAVARRDYLAQIAQGQPIDIHYHTFTPESLAAHLAAAGFTGGAAPFFSVLAEAERYPPGRDDGIALLLEKTAPTASESASRPTYCLPAQAPGGPALPLVCPATLRPLRGGADGLAAGPDHAHYPFDAGARPILFAPAALPLQRVWRKRGSRPPSIPVPVSPVSPMPEIALLTHLDEPVPGTVVDPLCCLLRGWLHLGPAHADVAAVEAWSGDTLVGETAALYDRPDVTAALHLPAGTLTGYEIFAHHPAAPAGEPFSLQLRARLRDGTRTQVADTIVLRALARDYRTNHFGILLDRRTTAIQQHSNIFAVGPSQSEGSGELAHLIRRYIGPPPRKLVDVGCGFGSYGRGLLADGYDWLGAEVSASDCAELARLGLPHRHVDGKTLPFPDAAFDAALCIEVLEHIADPRAFLQEVRRVAPHRLIVSVPNCELLGYLWDHLATPWHMLEATHVNFFTRWSLGALLREFYPQVELRFHTPYPLRTVEGTPLHYNLLAIATSGRP
;
A
#
# COMPACT_ATOMS: atom_id res chain seq x y z
N MET A 1 -13.84 -20.50 57.73
CA MET A 1 -13.68 -20.39 56.26
C MET A 1 -12.23 -20.12 55.98
N ALA A 2 -11.58 -21.03 55.30
CA ALA A 2 -10.18 -20.87 54.95
C ALA A 2 -10.15 -20.63 53.43
N VAL A 3 -9.69 -19.46 53.02
CA VAL A 3 -9.60 -19.04 51.63
C VAL A 3 -8.25 -18.38 51.41
N HIS A 4 -7.65 -18.65 50.27
CA HIS A 4 -6.41 -18.02 49.88
C HIS A 4 -6.39 -17.81 48.37
N ILE A 5 -5.78 -16.70 47.95
CA ILE A 5 -5.51 -16.38 46.55
C ILE A 5 -4.00 -16.41 46.36
N ASP A 6 -3.53 -17.41 45.61
CA ASP A 6 -2.12 -17.58 45.22
C ASP A 6 -1.72 -16.50 44.20
N SER A 7 -2.62 -16.18 43.25
CA SER A 7 -2.43 -15.13 42.24
C SER A 7 -3.77 -14.43 41.94
N PRO A 8 -3.82 -13.10 41.75
CA PRO A 8 -2.68 -12.17 41.73
C PRO A 8 -2.19 -11.81 43.12
N VAL A 9 -0.87 -11.80 43.34
CA VAL A 9 -0.25 -11.41 44.62
C VAL A 9 -0.46 -9.91 44.86
N ALA A 10 -0.57 -9.48 46.12
CA ALA A 10 -0.69 -8.06 46.44
C ALA A 10 0.50 -7.26 45.85
N GLY A 11 0.19 -6.19 45.10
CA GLY A 11 1.19 -5.37 44.40
C GLY A 11 1.76 -5.97 43.10
N ALA A 12 1.29 -7.15 42.68
CA ALA A 12 1.66 -7.70 41.38
C ALA A 12 1.05 -6.85 40.25
N ALA A 13 1.88 -6.56 39.24
CA ALA A 13 1.46 -5.93 38.01
C ALA A 13 0.42 -6.81 37.31
N LEU A 14 -0.72 -6.23 36.92
CA LEU A 14 -1.84 -7.00 36.39
C LEU A 14 -2.58 -6.20 35.32
N GLU A 15 -2.90 -6.87 34.21
CA GLU A 15 -3.69 -6.34 33.10
C GLU A 15 -5.19 -6.57 33.37
N PRO A 16 -6.00 -5.53 33.60
CA PRO A 16 -7.41 -5.69 33.93
C PRO A 16 -8.23 -6.33 32.79
N ALA A 17 -7.81 -6.18 31.53
CA ALA A 17 -8.50 -6.79 30.39
C ALA A 17 -8.44 -8.33 30.43
N HIS A 18 -7.41 -8.91 31.05
CA HIS A 18 -7.24 -10.34 31.17
C HIS A 18 -6.23 -10.72 32.25
N PHE A 19 -6.70 -11.35 33.33
CA PHE A 19 -5.81 -11.82 34.39
C PHE A 19 -6.27 -13.13 35.02
N ARG A 20 -5.31 -13.91 35.53
CA ARG A 20 -5.57 -15.20 36.16
C ARG A 20 -5.79 -15.03 37.66
N VAL A 21 -6.82 -15.67 38.18
CA VAL A 21 -7.10 -15.77 39.60
C VAL A 21 -7.07 -17.24 40.00
N CYS A 22 -6.07 -17.62 40.79
CA CYS A 22 -5.93 -18.97 41.29
C CYS A 22 -5.73 -18.97 42.80
N GLY A 23 -6.19 -20.04 43.44
CA GLY A 23 -6.21 -20.12 44.88
C GLY A 23 -6.89 -21.38 45.37
N TRP A 24 -7.31 -21.34 46.62
CA TRP A 24 -8.10 -22.41 47.20
C TRP A 24 -9.15 -21.87 48.17
N LEU A 25 -10.26 -22.59 48.28
CA LEU A 25 -11.38 -22.24 49.13
C LEU A 25 -11.90 -23.47 49.88
N TRP A 26 -12.22 -23.29 51.16
CA TRP A 26 -12.90 -24.27 51.99
C TRP A 26 -13.96 -23.64 52.91
N LEU A 27 -15.21 -24.10 52.75
CA LEU A 27 -16.41 -23.54 53.39
C LEU A 27 -17.05 -24.47 54.41
N GLU A 28 -16.43 -24.76 55.55
CA GLU A 28 -17.08 -25.62 56.56
C GLU A 28 -18.28 -24.94 57.27
N PRO A 29 -19.44 -25.64 57.45
CA PRO A 29 -19.80 -26.99 56.96
C PRO A 29 -20.50 -27.01 55.58
N ARG A 30 -20.62 -25.86 54.91
CA ARG A 30 -21.35 -25.67 53.64
C ARG A 30 -20.57 -26.03 52.37
N HIS A 31 -19.40 -26.66 52.47
CA HIS A 31 -18.53 -26.89 51.30
C HIS A 31 -19.20 -27.82 50.29
N ALA A 32 -19.95 -28.81 50.77
CA ALA A 32 -20.75 -29.69 49.93
C ALA A 32 -21.85 -28.94 49.14
N ASP A 33 -22.28 -27.78 49.63
CA ASP A 33 -23.29 -26.94 48.99
C ASP A 33 -22.67 -25.97 47.97
N LEU A 34 -21.36 -25.96 47.78
CA LEU A 34 -20.69 -25.10 46.80
C LEU A 34 -21.08 -25.51 45.37
N ALA A 35 -21.47 -24.53 44.57
CA ALA A 35 -21.75 -24.69 43.15
C ALA A 35 -20.65 -24.03 42.30
N ALA A 36 -20.23 -22.82 42.66
CA ALA A 36 -19.22 -22.08 41.92
C ALA A 36 -18.50 -21.05 42.81
N VAL A 37 -17.36 -20.54 42.33
CA VAL A 37 -16.74 -19.30 42.81
C VAL A 37 -16.88 -18.20 41.78
N GLU A 38 -17.07 -16.99 42.27
CA GLU A 38 -17.17 -15.77 41.47
C GLU A 38 -16.13 -14.77 41.94
N ILE A 39 -15.48 -14.13 40.97
CA ILE A 39 -14.63 -12.97 41.21
C ILE A 39 -15.40 -11.74 40.76
N LEU A 40 -15.56 -10.78 41.66
CA LEU A 40 -16.28 -9.53 41.41
C LEU A 40 -15.39 -8.32 41.67
N SER A 41 -15.77 -7.18 41.09
CA SER A 41 -15.32 -5.85 41.51
C SER A 41 -16.55 -4.96 41.65
N GLY A 42 -16.92 -4.61 42.88
CA GLY A 42 -18.18 -3.96 43.17
C GLY A 42 -19.38 -4.80 42.72
N HIS A 43 -20.10 -4.34 41.70
CA HIS A 43 -21.26 -5.04 41.10
C HIS A 43 -20.91 -5.84 39.84
N VAL A 44 -19.68 -5.74 39.34
CA VAL A 44 -19.27 -6.35 38.07
C VAL A 44 -18.71 -7.75 38.34
N VAL A 45 -19.24 -8.77 37.66
CA VAL A 45 -18.70 -10.13 37.70
C VAL A 45 -17.55 -10.23 36.71
N LEU A 46 -16.34 -10.47 37.19
CA LEU A 46 -15.12 -10.53 36.39
C LEU A 46 -14.86 -11.94 35.82
N GLY A 47 -15.30 -12.97 36.53
CA GLY A 47 -15.15 -14.36 36.14
C GLY A 47 -15.85 -15.30 37.12
N GLN A 48 -16.25 -16.47 36.63
CA GLN A 48 -16.93 -17.49 37.43
C GLN A 48 -16.37 -18.87 37.06
N LEU A 49 -16.18 -19.74 38.05
CA LEU A 49 -15.74 -21.12 37.87
C LEU A 49 -16.65 -22.08 38.64
N ASP A 50 -17.18 -23.08 37.94
CA ASP A 50 -17.98 -24.15 38.53
C ASP A 50 -17.10 -25.10 39.36
N VAL A 51 -17.66 -25.66 40.42
CA VAL A 51 -16.95 -26.59 41.33
C VAL A 51 -16.45 -27.85 40.62
N SER A 52 -17.05 -28.24 39.49
CA SER A 52 -16.58 -29.35 38.66
C SER A 52 -15.20 -29.13 38.05
N ALA A 53 -14.76 -27.88 37.93
CA ALA A 53 -13.42 -27.52 37.44
C ALA A 53 -12.39 -27.35 38.58
N PHE A 54 -12.79 -27.62 39.83
CA PHE A 54 -11.86 -27.56 40.95
C PHE A 54 -10.93 -28.77 40.92
N TYR A 55 -9.74 -28.60 41.49
CA TYR A 55 -8.72 -29.63 41.57
C TYR A 55 -8.26 -29.87 43.01
N GLU A 56 -7.64 -31.03 43.23
CA GLU A 56 -7.06 -31.36 44.53
C GLU A 56 -5.84 -30.49 44.81
N ARG A 57 -5.73 -29.99 46.05
CA ARG A 57 -4.55 -29.29 46.55
C ARG A 57 -3.96 -30.08 47.71
N PRO A 58 -3.04 -31.04 47.44
CA PRO A 58 -2.48 -31.90 48.48
C PRO A 58 -1.79 -31.14 49.63
N ASP A 59 -1.18 -30.00 49.31
CA ASP A 59 -0.58 -29.08 50.27
C ASP A 59 -1.61 -28.48 51.25
N VAL A 60 -2.78 -28.12 50.74
CA VAL A 60 -3.91 -27.60 51.54
C VAL A 60 -4.55 -28.73 52.34
N SER A 61 -4.85 -29.86 51.69
CA SER A 61 -5.46 -31.02 52.33
C SER A 61 -4.61 -31.55 53.48
N SER A 62 -3.28 -31.62 53.31
CA SER A 62 -2.36 -32.01 54.38
C SER A 62 -2.33 -30.99 55.52
N ARG A 63 -2.27 -29.69 55.20
CA ARG A 63 -2.20 -28.61 56.19
C ARG A 63 -3.44 -28.51 57.08
N TYR A 64 -4.63 -28.76 56.52
CA TYR A 64 -5.91 -28.62 57.21
C TYR A 64 -6.58 -29.97 57.57
N GLY A 65 -5.92 -31.10 57.29
CA GLY A 65 -6.46 -32.44 57.60
C GLY A 65 -7.72 -32.79 56.81
N LEU A 66 -7.84 -32.32 55.57
CA LEU A 66 -9.01 -32.58 54.72
C LEU A 66 -8.97 -34.01 54.15
N PRO A 67 -10.13 -34.65 53.90
CA PRO A 67 -10.17 -35.96 53.24
C PRO A 67 -9.43 -35.97 51.90
N PRO A 68 -8.71 -37.05 51.55
CA PRO A 68 -8.17 -37.24 50.20
C PRO A 68 -9.27 -37.13 49.14
N GLY A 69 -8.99 -36.51 47.98
CA GLY A 69 -10.02 -36.26 46.96
C GLY A 69 -10.81 -34.97 47.15
N THR A 70 -10.57 -34.20 48.23
CA THR A 70 -11.30 -32.94 48.45
C THR A 70 -10.85 -31.87 47.45
N LEU A 71 -11.75 -31.50 46.54
CA LEU A 71 -11.53 -30.42 45.57
C LEU A 71 -11.66 -29.06 46.27
N THR A 72 -10.54 -28.34 46.35
CA THR A 72 -10.44 -27.02 47.01
C THR A 72 -9.71 -26.00 46.17
N GLY A 73 -8.84 -26.44 45.25
CA GLY A 73 -8.11 -25.57 44.34
C GLY A 73 -8.99 -25.11 43.19
N PHE A 74 -8.83 -23.86 42.80
CA PHE A 74 -9.48 -23.30 41.62
C PHE A 74 -8.50 -22.43 40.85
N ASP A 75 -8.77 -22.31 39.56
CA ASP A 75 -8.01 -21.50 38.64
C ASP A 75 -8.93 -21.00 37.53
N LEU A 76 -9.05 -19.69 37.41
CA LEU A 76 -9.96 -19.07 36.46
C LEU A 76 -9.36 -17.80 35.88
N VAL A 77 -9.79 -17.48 34.67
CA VAL A 77 -9.47 -16.22 33.99
C VAL A 77 -10.56 -15.21 34.30
N ALA A 78 -10.16 -14.06 34.82
CA ALA A 78 -11.02 -12.91 35.10
C ALA A 78 -10.75 -11.78 34.10
N ARG A 79 -11.77 -10.97 33.84
CA ARG A 79 -11.70 -9.78 32.97
C ARG A 79 -12.50 -8.66 33.60
N HIS A 80 -11.94 -7.46 33.68
CA HIS A 80 -12.61 -6.31 34.26
C HIS A 80 -13.02 -5.30 33.17
N PRO A 81 -14.26 -5.40 32.62
CA PRO A 81 -14.68 -4.61 31.47
C PRO A 81 -14.72 -3.10 31.73
N GLU A 82 -14.83 -2.69 32.99
CA GLU A 82 -14.95 -1.29 33.41
C GLU A 82 -13.68 -0.77 34.13
N ALA A 83 -12.59 -1.54 34.15
CA ALA A 83 -11.41 -1.14 34.92
C ALA A 83 -10.68 -0.03 34.17
N HIS A 84 -10.43 1.07 34.87
CA HIS A 84 -9.53 2.09 34.35
C HIS A 84 -8.09 1.58 34.52
N PRO A 85 -7.25 1.61 33.47
CA PRO A 85 -5.92 1.00 33.50
C PRO A 85 -5.05 1.54 34.66
N ASP A 86 -5.20 2.82 35.03
CA ASP A 86 -4.41 3.48 36.08
C ASP A 86 -5.08 3.59 37.46
N ARG A 87 -6.27 3.03 37.66
CA ARG A 87 -6.94 3.11 38.98
C ARG A 87 -6.85 1.78 39.70
N PRO A 88 -6.54 1.80 41.01
CA PRO A 88 -6.66 0.59 41.80
C PRO A 88 -8.12 0.12 41.78
N PHE A 89 -8.30 -1.19 41.77
CA PHE A 89 -9.61 -1.81 41.89
C PHE A 89 -9.52 -2.99 42.85
N VAL A 90 -10.68 -3.36 43.40
CA VAL A 90 -10.77 -4.40 44.42
C VAL A 90 -11.37 -5.63 43.77
N ILE A 91 -10.71 -6.77 43.93
CA ILE A 91 -11.33 -8.05 43.62
C ILE A 91 -11.93 -8.66 44.87
N GLU A 92 -13.15 -9.16 44.76
CA GLU A 92 -13.85 -9.90 45.80
C GLU A 92 -14.10 -11.32 45.32
N LEU A 93 -13.68 -12.32 46.10
CA LEU A 93 -14.11 -13.70 45.90
C LEU A 93 -15.40 -13.94 46.67
N ARG A 94 -16.42 -14.44 45.98
CA ARG A 94 -17.67 -14.91 46.57
C ARG A 94 -17.92 -16.36 46.15
N ALA A 95 -18.61 -17.10 46.99
CA ALA A 95 -19.08 -18.45 46.66
C ALA A 95 -20.55 -18.40 46.31
N ARG A 96 -20.92 -19.10 45.24
CA ARG A 96 -22.31 -19.41 44.90
C ARG A 96 -22.63 -20.82 45.37
N LEU A 97 -23.70 -20.94 46.13
CA LEU A 97 -24.18 -22.21 46.66
C LEU A 97 -25.25 -22.80 45.75
N ARG A 98 -25.49 -24.11 45.86
CA ARG A 98 -26.43 -24.87 45.03
C ARG A 98 -27.88 -24.41 45.17
N ASP A 99 -28.22 -23.77 46.28
CA ASP A 99 -29.53 -23.14 46.51
C ASP A 99 -29.67 -21.76 45.83
N GLY A 100 -28.64 -21.29 45.13
CA GLY A 100 -28.59 -19.99 44.47
C GLY A 100 -28.09 -18.85 45.36
N THR A 101 -27.83 -19.10 46.65
CA THR A 101 -27.31 -18.08 47.57
C THR A 101 -25.87 -17.72 47.21
N VAL A 102 -25.59 -16.42 47.09
CA VAL A 102 -24.22 -15.89 46.98
C VAL A 102 -23.76 -15.41 48.35
N THR A 103 -22.57 -15.82 48.78
CA THR A 103 -22.03 -15.42 50.07
C THR A 103 -21.66 -13.94 50.10
N ALA A 104 -21.48 -13.38 51.31
CA ALA A 104 -20.68 -12.17 51.47
C ALA A 104 -19.24 -12.39 50.91
N PRO A 105 -18.48 -11.32 50.61
CA PRO A 105 -17.09 -11.43 50.19
C PRO A 105 -16.29 -12.30 51.17
N LEU A 106 -15.78 -13.42 50.66
CA LEU A 106 -14.97 -14.37 51.42
C LEU A 106 -13.52 -13.93 51.48
N PHE A 107 -13.09 -13.24 50.41
CA PHE A 107 -11.77 -12.67 50.27
C PHE A 107 -11.90 -11.36 49.50
N SER A 108 -11.08 -10.38 49.85
CA SER A 108 -10.97 -9.12 49.13
C SER A 108 -9.49 -8.76 49.00
N ARG A 109 -9.10 -8.22 47.85
CA ARG A 109 -7.73 -7.75 47.61
C ARG A 109 -7.72 -6.53 46.71
N ASP A 110 -7.01 -5.51 47.16
CA ASP A 110 -6.68 -4.35 46.36
C ASP A 110 -5.62 -4.73 45.34
N LEU A 111 -5.92 -4.47 44.06
CA LEU A 111 -4.99 -4.61 42.96
C LEU A 111 -4.62 -3.21 42.47
N THR A 112 -3.31 -2.98 42.35
CA THR A 112 -2.78 -1.72 41.82
C THR A 112 -2.06 -2.04 40.52
N PRO A 113 -2.36 -1.32 39.42
CA PRO A 113 -1.59 -1.46 38.19
C PRO A 113 -0.11 -1.09 38.42
N PRO A 114 0.84 -1.66 37.66
CA PRO A 114 2.26 -1.32 37.80
C PRO A 114 2.49 0.18 37.56
N PRO A 115 3.53 0.79 38.16
CA PRO A 115 3.96 2.14 37.79
C PRO A 115 4.21 2.22 36.27
N LEU A 116 3.85 3.34 35.62
CA LEU A 116 4.08 3.53 34.18
C LEU A 116 5.54 3.28 33.77
N ALA A 117 6.50 3.60 34.64
CA ALA A 117 7.93 3.34 34.45
C ALA A 117 8.29 1.84 34.29
N ARG A 118 7.39 0.92 34.66
CA ARG A 118 7.54 -0.53 34.46
C ARG A 118 6.58 -1.10 33.42
N HIS A 119 5.91 -0.23 32.67
CA HIS A 119 4.97 -0.63 31.63
C HIS A 119 5.14 0.25 30.38
N PRO A 120 6.24 0.06 29.62
CA PRO A 120 6.62 0.90 28.48
C PRO A 120 5.48 1.18 27.50
N TYR A 121 4.67 0.17 27.17
CA TYR A 121 3.52 0.34 26.27
C TYR A 121 2.45 1.30 26.78
N ARG A 122 2.16 1.26 28.09
CA ARG A 122 1.17 2.16 28.70
C ARG A 122 1.74 3.55 28.90
N ALA A 123 3.02 3.65 29.22
CA ALA A 123 3.72 4.92 29.26
C ALA A 123 3.73 5.59 27.87
N LEU A 124 3.86 4.81 26.79
CA LEU A 124 3.70 5.30 25.42
C LEU A 124 2.29 5.84 25.19
N LEU A 125 1.24 5.06 25.46
CA LEU A 125 -0.15 5.51 25.29
C LEU A 125 -0.48 6.77 26.10
N ALA A 126 0.10 6.91 27.30
CA ALA A 126 -0.07 8.11 28.12
C ALA A 126 0.70 9.33 27.60
N GLY A 127 1.81 9.11 26.89
CA GLY A 127 2.66 10.15 26.32
C GLY A 127 2.29 10.60 24.91
N VAL A 128 1.45 9.83 24.22
CA VAL A 128 1.04 10.07 22.83
C VAL A 128 -0.36 10.72 22.78
N ALA A 129 -0.46 11.92 22.21
CA ALA A 129 -1.74 12.58 21.94
C ALA A 129 -2.48 11.92 20.76
N ALA A 130 -3.80 12.03 20.71
CA ALA A 130 -4.64 11.38 19.69
C ALA A 130 -4.34 11.81 18.23
N ASP A 131 -3.72 12.97 18.02
CA ASP A 131 -3.31 13.52 16.74
C ASP A 131 -1.80 13.42 16.48
N SER A 132 -1.08 12.67 17.33
CA SER A 132 0.37 12.47 17.19
C SER A 132 0.71 11.70 15.92
N LEU A 133 1.78 12.11 15.26
CA LEU A 133 2.32 11.45 14.10
C LEU A 133 3.33 10.38 14.52
N GLY A 134 3.05 9.11 14.25
CA GLY A 134 4.00 8.03 14.56
C GLY A 134 4.19 7.00 13.47
N LEU A 135 5.24 6.21 13.64
CA LEU A 135 5.69 5.15 12.73
C LEU A 135 5.87 3.86 13.51
N GLU A 136 5.45 2.73 12.96
CA GLU A 136 5.75 1.39 13.46
C GLU A 136 6.61 0.65 12.44
N ILE A 137 7.65 -0.04 12.90
CA ILE A 137 8.57 -0.84 12.10
C ILE A 137 8.38 -2.32 12.49
N GLY A 138 8.20 -3.21 11.50
CA GLY A 138 7.99 -4.65 11.69
C GLY A 138 6.75 -5.14 12.47
N ALA A 139 5.65 -4.37 12.58
CA ALA A 139 4.33 -4.73 13.14
C ALA A 139 3.74 -6.11 12.75
N HIS A 140 4.23 -6.73 11.68
CA HIS A 140 3.74 -7.99 11.15
C HIS A 140 2.20 -7.95 11.04
N THR A 141 1.47 -9.00 11.46
CA THR A 141 -0.01 -9.04 11.38
C THR A 141 -0.74 -8.22 12.45
N ARG A 142 -0.06 -7.68 13.45
CA ARG A 142 -0.70 -6.99 14.59
C ARG A 142 0.06 -5.71 14.96
N PRO A 143 -0.35 -4.56 14.40
CA PRO A 143 0.11 -3.25 14.85
C PRO A 143 -0.13 -3.03 16.35
N ALA A 144 0.64 -2.10 16.92
CA ALA A 144 0.49 -1.65 18.29
C ALA A 144 -0.97 -1.26 18.60
N PRO A 145 -1.67 -1.98 19.49
CA PRO A 145 -3.12 -1.81 19.71
C PRO A 145 -3.47 -0.46 20.35
N ASP A 146 -4.46 0.26 19.84
CA ASP A 146 -4.87 1.60 20.35
C ASP A 146 -3.96 2.76 19.91
N LEU A 147 -2.98 2.51 19.04
CA LEU A 147 -2.25 3.53 18.29
C LEU A 147 -2.62 3.45 16.80
N TYR A 148 -2.39 4.54 16.08
CA TYR A 148 -2.64 4.63 14.64
C TYR A 148 -1.38 5.11 13.87
N PRO A 149 -0.22 4.44 14.04
CA PRO A 149 0.99 4.82 13.31
C PRO A 149 0.87 4.47 11.82
N PHE A 150 1.72 5.08 11.00
CA PHE A 150 2.07 4.51 9.71
C PHE A 150 2.90 3.24 9.94
N TYR A 151 2.70 2.19 9.17
CA TYR A 151 3.43 0.94 9.26
C TYR A 151 4.49 0.83 8.15
N THR A 152 5.71 0.48 8.51
CA THR A 152 6.79 0.17 7.57
C THR A 152 7.42 -1.20 7.80
N ASP A 153 7.80 -1.84 6.71
CA ASP A 153 8.55 -3.09 6.71
C ASP A 153 9.56 -3.11 5.56
N ALA A 154 10.61 -3.92 5.67
CA ALA A 154 11.55 -4.18 4.59
C ALA A 154 11.33 -5.56 3.95
N VAL A 155 10.51 -6.42 4.58
CA VAL A 155 10.29 -7.80 4.11
C VAL A 155 8.79 -8.10 4.02
N VAL A 156 8.34 -8.43 2.81
CA VAL A 156 6.91 -8.49 2.45
C VAL A 156 6.20 -9.74 3.00
N ALA A 157 6.92 -10.79 3.40
CA ALA A 157 6.34 -12.06 3.80
C ALA A 157 7.11 -12.73 4.95
N PHE A 158 6.62 -12.56 6.18
CA PHE A 158 7.01 -13.41 7.32
C PHE A 158 5.86 -14.26 7.83
N ALA A 159 6.19 -15.40 8.46
CA ALA A 159 5.30 -16.33 9.17
C ALA A 159 3.99 -16.76 8.45
N GLY A 160 3.91 -16.63 7.12
CA GLY A 160 2.75 -17.03 6.33
C GLY A 160 1.54 -16.09 6.43
N ALA A 161 1.69 -14.87 6.96
CA ALA A 161 0.63 -13.88 6.99
C ALA A 161 1.18 -12.44 6.83
N ALA A 162 0.68 -11.71 5.83
CA ALA A 162 1.12 -10.35 5.55
C ALA A 162 0.48 -9.34 6.54
N GLY A 163 1.31 -8.44 7.05
CA GLY A 163 0.90 -7.27 7.82
C GLY A 163 0.32 -6.14 6.98
N ARG A 164 -0.37 -5.18 7.61
CA ARG A 164 -0.95 -4.00 6.94
C ARG A 164 0.10 -2.90 6.70
N VAL A 165 1.06 -3.10 5.80
CA VAL A 165 2.18 -2.15 5.55
C VAL A 165 1.68 -0.89 4.83
N ASP A 166 2.01 0.31 5.37
CA ASP A 166 1.67 1.60 4.75
C ASP A 166 2.78 2.09 3.78
N PHE A 167 4.06 1.82 4.05
CA PHE A 167 5.17 2.03 3.11
C PHE A 167 6.35 1.07 3.35
N LEU A 168 7.18 0.80 2.34
CA LEU A 168 8.39 -0.02 2.50
C LEU A 168 9.61 0.89 2.68
N ALA A 169 10.43 0.62 3.69
CA ALA A 169 11.67 1.37 3.94
C ALA A 169 12.69 0.52 4.69
N ASP A 170 13.97 0.81 4.44
CA ASP A 170 15.07 0.32 5.25
C ASP A 170 15.05 1.02 6.61
N ALA A 171 15.07 0.23 7.70
CA ALA A 171 15.05 0.76 9.06
C ALA A 171 16.28 1.62 9.39
N THR A 172 17.35 1.54 8.60
CA THR A 172 18.56 2.37 8.70
C THR A 172 18.50 3.64 7.85
N ALA A 173 17.49 3.79 6.99
CA ALA A 173 17.31 4.92 6.09
C ALA A 173 15.82 5.17 5.77
N LEU A 174 15.09 5.66 6.77
CA LEU A 174 13.67 5.99 6.68
C LEU A 174 13.44 7.23 5.81
N PRO A 175 12.43 7.22 4.91
CA PRO A 175 12.06 8.36 4.07
C PRO A 175 11.27 9.43 4.83
N VAL A 176 11.68 9.72 6.07
CA VAL A 176 11.05 10.67 6.99
C VAL A 176 12.05 11.78 7.29
N PRO A 177 11.70 13.07 7.21
CA PRO A 177 12.61 14.15 7.55
C PRO A 177 13.04 14.11 9.03
N ASP A 178 14.13 14.82 9.35
CA ASP A 178 14.58 15.00 10.72
C ASP A 178 13.45 15.59 11.59
N ASP A 179 13.44 15.23 12.88
CA ASP A 179 12.57 15.84 13.89
C ASP A 179 11.08 15.91 13.48
N THR A 180 10.54 14.84 12.89
CA THR A 180 9.19 14.81 12.31
C THR A 180 8.19 13.99 13.13
N LEU A 181 8.61 12.84 13.67
CA LEU A 181 7.73 11.90 14.36
C LEU A 181 7.60 12.25 15.84
N ASP A 182 6.37 12.19 16.35
CA ASP A 182 6.07 12.29 17.78
C ASP A 182 6.39 10.97 18.49
N TYR A 183 6.23 9.83 17.80
CA TYR A 183 6.63 8.53 18.33
C TYR A 183 7.05 7.53 17.24
N LEU A 184 7.85 6.53 17.61
CA LEU A 184 8.28 5.41 16.78
C LEU A 184 8.14 4.11 17.58
N VAL A 185 7.57 3.08 16.96
CA VAL A 185 7.42 1.73 17.53
C VAL A 185 8.29 0.77 16.73
N SER A 186 9.08 -0.05 17.42
CA SER A 186 9.83 -1.15 16.82
C SER A 186 9.67 -2.36 17.73
N SER A 187 9.01 -3.40 17.24
CA SER A 187 8.79 -4.63 18.01
C SER A 187 9.34 -5.83 17.27
N HIS A 188 10.35 -6.48 17.86
CA HIS A 188 11.02 -7.65 17.27
C HIS A 188 11.62 -7.37 15.88
N VAL A 189 12.34 -6.26 15.77
CA VAL A 189 13.01 -5.83 14.53
C VAL A 189 14.51 -5.66 14.72
N LEU A 190 14.94 -5.05 15.84
CA LEU A 190 16.34 -4.66 16.04
C LEU A 190 17.30 -5.87 15.98
N GLU A 191 16.85 -7.05 16.41
CA GLU A 191 17.59 -8.31 16.34
C GLU A 191 17.77 -8.85 14.91
N HIS A 192 16.90 -8.45 13.99
CA HIS A 192 16.93 -8.83 12.57
C HIS A 192 17.80 -7.88 11.73
N LEU A 193 18.25 -6.76 12.30
CA LEU A 193 19.07 -5.79 11.60
C LEU A 193 20.56 -6.18 11.69
N PRO A 194 21.28 -6.26 10.56
CA PRO A 194 22.73 -6.49 10.58
C PRO A 194 23.53 -5.29 11.13
N ASP A 195 22.93 -4.10 11.14
CA ASP A 195 23.48 -2.89 11.76
C ASP A 195 22.40 -2.18 12.61
N PRO A 196 22.20 -2.64 13.86
CA PRO A 196 21.21 -2.06 14.75
C PRO A 196 21.60 -0.65 15.23
N LEU A 197 22.88 -0.29 15.20
CA LEU A 197 23.33 1.03 15.65
C LEU A 197 22.98 2.11 14.61
N SER A 198 23.15 1.84 13.31
CA SER A 198 22.68 2.75 12.26
C SER A 198 21.16 2.95 12.32
N ALA A 199 20.40 1.89 12.58
CA ALA A 199 18.95 1.97 12.75
C ALA A 199 18.57 2.87 13.94
N LEU A 200 19.21 2.71 15.10
CA LEU A 200 18.95 3.56 16.27
C LEU A 200 19.30 5.04 16.03
N HIS A 201 20.37 5.33 15.27
CA HIS A 201 20.69 6.71 14.85
C HIS A 201 19.61 7.27 13.93
N GLU A 202 19.13 6.46 13.00
CA GLU A 202 18.07 6.85 12.07
C GLU A 202 16.74 7.09 12.79
N TRP A 203 16.37 6.22 13.72
CA TRP A 203 15.16 6.36 14.53
C TRP A 203 15.25 7.60 15.43
N HIS A 204 16.43 7.88 15.99
CA HIS A 204 16.69 9.14 16.68
C HIS A 204 16.55 10.34 15.75
N ARG A 205 17.06 10.29 14.51
CA ARG A 205 17.00 11.40 13.55
C ARG A 205 15.56 11.81 13.25
N VAL A 206 14.69 10.84 12.99
CA VAL A 206 13.29 11.10 12.57
C VAL A 206 12.38 11.53 13.70
N LEU A 207 12.70 11.22 14.96
CA LEU A 207 11.93 11.64 16.13
C LEU A 207 12.14 13.12 16.43
N LYS A 208 11.10 13.86 16.81
CA LYS A 208 11.21 15.23 17.37
C LYS A 208 12.01 15.23 18.67
N PRO A 209 12.61 16.36 19.09
CA PRO A 209 13.02 16.54 20.49
C PRO A 209 11.84 16.26 21.44
N GLY A 210 12.02 15.37 22.41
CA GLY A 210 10.93 14.86 23.26
C GLY A 210 10.06 13.76 22.63
N GLY A 211 10.36 13.34 21.41
CA GLY A 211 9.67 12.24 20.72
C GLY A 211 10.01 10.88 21.35
N LEU A 212 9.08 9.93 21.25
CA LEU A 212 9.13 8.66 21.97
C LEU A 212 9.53 7.48 21.06
N LEU A 213 10.52 6.70 21.46
CA LEU A 213 10.84 5.41 20.85
C LEU A 213 10.39 4.28 21.78
N TYR A 214 9.43 3.49 21.32
CA TYR A 214 9.03 2.25 21.96
C TYR A 214 9.72 1.06 21.28
N LEU A 215 10.62 0.40 22.01
CA LEU A 215 11.50 -0.65 21.50
C LEU A 215 11.23 -1.96 22.24
N VAL A 216 10.94 -3.02 21.49
CA VAL A 216 10.84 -4.39 22.00
C VAL A 216 11.82 -5.30 21.26
N VAL A 217 12.62 -6.05 22.00
CA VAL A 217 13.56 -7.07 21.50
C VAL A 217 13.39 -8.38 22.28
N PRO A 218 13.77 -9.54 21.73
CA PRO A 218 13.67 -10.82 22.42
C PRO A 218 14.65 -10.88 23.60
N ASP A 219 14.20 -11.44 24.71
CA ASP A 219 15.09 -11.90 25.76
C ASP A 219 15.56 -13.30 25.41
N LYS A 220 16.81 -13.42 24.97
CA LYS A 220 17.35 -14.70 24.50
C LYS A 220 17.18 -15.83 25.52
N ARG A 221 17.09 -15.53 26.82
CA ARG A 221 17.00 -16.53 27.90
C ARG A 221 15.72 -17.36 27.81
N PHE A 222 14.70 -16.86 27.11
CA PHE A 222 13.37 -17.43 27.03
C PHE A 222 12.90 -17.70 25.59
N THR A 223 13.76 -17.47 24.59
CA THR A 223 13.48 -17.74 23.18
C THR A 223 14.33 -18.89 22.65
N PHE A 224 14.14 -19.22 21.36
CA PHE A 224 14.99 -20.18 20.65
C PHE A 224 16.48 -19.77 20.65
N ASP A 225 16.82 -18.51 20.91
CA ASP A 225 18.21 -18.06 21.04
C ASP A 225 18.88 -18.43 22.37
N ALA A 226 18.20 -19.13 23.28
CA ALA A 226 18.74 -19.53 24.59
C ALA A 226 20.15 -20.16 24.53
N PRO A 227 20.48 -21.05 23.58
CA PRO A 227 21.81 -21.67 23.52
C PRO A 227 22.89 -20.77 22.89
N ARG A 228 22.51 -19.71 22.17
CA ARG A 228 23.45 -18.80 21.52
C ARG A 228 24.22 -17.95 22.54
N ALA A 229 25.40 -17.48 22.17
CA ALA A 229 26.15 -16.51 22.96
C ALA A 229 25.45 -15.15 22.98
N VAL A 230 25.51 -14.43 24.11
CA VAL A 230 25.06 -13.03 24.20
C VAL A 230 25.92 -12.18 23.26
N THR A 231 25.31 -11.34 22.44
CA THR A 231 26.05 -10.41 21.59
C THR A 231 26.86 -9.44 22.44
N THR A 232 28.12 -9.20 22.08
CA THR A 232 29.01 -8.30 22.82
C THR A 232 28.98 -6.90 22.24
N THR A 233 29.29 -5.88 23.04
CA THR A 233 29.38 -4.49 22.55
C THR A 233 30.43 -4.35 21.44
N ASP A 234 31.57 -5.02 21.57
CA ASP A 234 32.62 -5.02 20.54
C ASP A 234 32.16 -5.68 19.24
N HIS A 235 31.19 -6.59 19.29
CA HIS A 235 30.57 -7.14 18.08
C HIS A 235 29.72 -6.06 17.40
N LEU A 236 28.76 -5.45 18.10
CA LEU A 236 27.89 -4.42 17.54
C LEU A 236 28.67 -3.22 16.97
N LEU A 237 29.71 -2.78 17.66
CA LEU A 237 30.55 -1.67 17.19
C LEU A 237 31.37 -2.06 15.95
N ARG A 238 31.78 -3.33 15.82
CA ARG A 238 32.46 -3.81 14.61
C ARG A 238 31.51 -3.84 13.42
N ASP A 239 30.29 -4.34 13.60
CA ASP A 239 29.30 -4.40 12.52
C ASP A 239 28.94 -2.98 12.04
N PHE A 240 28.76 -2.05 12.98
CA PHE A 240 28.56 -0.63 12.67
C PHE A 240 29.75 0.01 11.93
N ALA A 241 30.99 -0.28 12.34
CA ALA A 241 32.19 0.29 11.72
C ALA A 241 32.51 -0.31 10.34
N ALA A 242 32.19 -1.59 10.13
CA ALA A 242 32.46 -2.31 8.90
C ALA A 242 31.36 -2.15 7.83
N GLY A 243 30.15 -1.72 8.24
CA GLY A 243 28.95 -1.76 7.39
C GLY A 243 28.37 -3.18 7.29
N PRO A 244 27.18 -3.36 6.68
CA PRO A 244 26.52 -4.66 6.59
C PRO A 244 27.48 -5.68 5.95
N THR A 245 27.75 -6.74 6.69
CA THR A 245 28.80 -7.71 6.39
C THR A 245 28.65 -8.23 4.95
N PRO A 246 29.70 -8.16 4.11
CA PRO A 246 29.67 -8.80 2.80
C PRO A 246 29.37 -10.29 2.95
N ALA A 247 28.75 -10.88 1.92
CA ALA A 247 28.43 -12.29 1.76
C ALA A 247 29.55 -13.32 2.07
N ALA A 248 30.76 -12.86 2.39
CA ALA A 248 31.95 -13.64 2.63
C ALA A 248 32.22 -13.99 4.11
N ASP A 249 31.58 -13.33 5.08
CA ASP A 249 31.73 -13.66 6.52
C ASP A 249 30.51 -14.45 7.03
N TYR A 250 30.52 -15.74 6.71
CA TYR A 250 29.50 -16.77 6.96
C TYR A 250 29.08 -17.01 8.43
N GLY A 251 29.49 -16.14 9.36
CA GLY A 251 29.33 -16.33 10.81
C GLY A 251 27.88 -16.31 11.29
N HIS A 252 27.11 -15.28 10.94
CA HIS A 252 25.75 -15.09 11.50
C HIS A 252 24.74 -16.14 11.04
N ALA A 253 24.76 -16.52 9.75
CA ALA A 253 23.87 -17.56 9.24
C ALA A 253 24.20 -18.94 9.84
N ASP A 254 25.49 -19.28 9.97
CA ASP A 254 25.91 -20.54 10.56
C ASP A 254 25.65 -20.57 12.07
N GLU A 255 25.91 -19.47 12.77
CA GLU A 255 25.57 -19.30 14.18
C GLU A 255 24.07 -19.47 14.41
N PHE A 256 23.23 -18.75 13.65
CA PHE A 256 21.78 -18.83 13.78
C PHE A 256 21.26 -20.25 13.49
N VAL A 257 21.71 -20.88 12.40
CA VAL A 257 21.23 -22.21 12.03
C VAL A 257 21.64 -23.28 13.04
N TYR A 258 22.89 -23.26 13.52
CA TYR A 258 23.44 -24.37 14.31
C TYR A 258 23.44 -24.15 15.83
N GLN A 259 23.31 -22.92 16.32
CA GLN A 259 23.37 -22.60 17.75
C GLN A 259 22.01 -22.20 18.34
N THR A 260 20.96 -22.16 17.52
CA THR A 260 19.57 -21.94 17.97
C THR A 260 18.92 -23.25 18.46
N ASP A 261 18.01 -23.16 19.42
CA ASP A 261 17.17 -24.27 19.83
C ASP A 261 16.06 -24.54 18.80
N TRP A 262 16.34 -25.49 17.89
CA TRP A 262 15.41 -25.92 16.86
C TRP A 262 14.13 -26.57 17.40
N SER A 263 14.12 -27.06 18.64
CA SER A 263 12.90 -27.59 19.25
C SER A 263 11.88 -26.51 19.57
N MET A 264 12.34 -25.28 19.81
CA MET A 264 11.49 -24.11 20.00
C MET A 264 11.18 -23.41 18.68
N LEU A 265 12.16 -23.29 17.77
CA LEU A 265 11.99 -22.61 16.49
C LEU A 265 11.08 -23.41 15.52
N HIS A 266 11.22 -24.74 15.50
CA HIS A 266 10.44 -25.64 14.64
C HIS A 266 9.89 -26.82 15.46
N PRO A 267 8.87 -26.58 16.32
CA PRO A 267 8.35 -27.59 17.24
C PRO A 267 7.75 -28.81 16.52
N ASP A 268 7.31 -28.63 15.27
CA ASP A 268 6.73 -29.68 14.43
C ASP A 268 7.78 -30.61 13.77
N VAL A 269 9.08 -30.30 13.92
CA VAL A 269 10.17 -31.09 13.32
C VAL A 269 10.73 -32.08 14.34
N ALA A 270 10.60 -33.38 14.01
CA ALA A 270 11.15 -34.48 14.80
C ALA A 270 12.66 -34.35 14.97
N ALA A 271 13.19 -34.77 16.13
CA ALA A 271 14.60 -34.60 16.48
C ALA A 271 15.57 -35.17 15.42
N ASP A 272 15.23 -36.33 14.87
CA ASP A 272 16.04 -37.03 13.85
C ASP A 272 16.09 -36.28 12.49
N ASP A 273 15.09 -35.45 12.20
CA ASP A 273 15.01 -34.70 10.94
C ASP A 273 15.68 -33.31 11.01
N ARG A 274 16.00 -32.82 12.22
CA ARG A 274 16.55 -31.47 12.43
C ARG A 274 17.88 -31.22 11.70
N PRO A 275 18.88 -32.12 11.72
CA PRO A 275 20.14 -31.88 11.02
C PRO A 275 19.96 -31.66 9.51
N SER A 276 19.05 -32.43 8.91
CA SER A 276 18.71 -32.29 7.48
C SER A 276 18.04 -30.95 7.19
N ARG A 277 17.12 -30.51 8.06
CA ARG A 277 16.45 -29.21 7.93
C ARG A 277 17.40 -28.03 8.13
N GLN A 278 18.31 -28.12 9.09
CA GLN A 278 19.39 -27.15 9.31
C GLN A 278 20.27 -27.00 8.07
N ALA A 279 20.69 -28.11 7.46
CA ALA A 279 21.51 -28.07 6.25
C ALA A 279 20.79 -27.40 5.07
N VAL A 280 19.49 -27.64 4.92
CA VAL A 280 18.66 -26.96 3.90
C VAL A 280 18.55 -25.47 4.18
N ALA A 281 18.18 -25.09 5.41
CA ALA A 281 18.03 -23.68 5.80
C ALA A 281 19.33 -22.89 5.56
N ARG A 282 20.47 -23.45 6.01
CA ARG A 282 21.80 -22.86 5.74
C ARG A 282 22.03 -22.65 4.25
N ARG A 283 21.84 -23.68 3.44
CA ARG A 283 22.09 -23.60 1.99
C ARG A 283 21.23 -22.49 1.36
N ASP A 284 19.98 -22.37 1.78
CA ASP A 284 19.04 -21.41 1.21
C ASP A 284 19.41 -19.98 1.63
N TYR A 285 19.77 -19.74 2.90
CA TYR A 285 20.30 -18.44 3.35
C TYR A 285 21.58 -18.04 2.61
N LEU A 286 22.52 -18.97 2.43
CA LEU A 286 23.75 -18.67 1.70
C LEU A 286 23.50 -18.36 0.22
N ALA A 287 22.51 -19.01 -0.40
CA ALA A 287 22.11 -18.71 -1.77
C ALA A 287 21.49 -17.31 -1.88
N GLN A 288 20.64 -16.92 -0.94
CA GLN A 288 20.04 -15.58 -0.88
C GLN A 288 21.10 -14.49 -0.69
N ILE A 289 21.99 -14.67 0.29
CA ILE A 289 23.12 -13.76 0.53
C ILE A 289 23.98 -13.61 -0.73
N ALA A 290 24.32 -14.72 -1.42
CA ALA A 290 25.13 -14.68 -2.64
C ALA A 290 24.46 -13.93 -3.80
N GLN A 291 23.13 -13.82 -3.79
CA GLN A 291 22.32 -13.08 -4.75
C GLN A 291 22.05 -11.63 -4.32
N GLY A 292 22.63 -11.18 -3.20
CA GLY A 292 22.38 -9.86 -2.62
C GLY A 292 20.97 -9.68 -2.08
N GLN A 293 20.28 -10.77 -1.75
CA GLN A 293 18.94 -10.74 -1.16
C GLN A 293 19.04 -10.66 0.37
N PRO A 294 18.10 -9.97 1.05
CA PRO A 294 18.02 -9.98 2.50
C PRO A 294 17.67 -11.39 3.00
N ILE A 295 18.16 -11.73 4.18
CA ILE A 295 17.81 -12.96 4.89
C ILE A 295 17.15 -12.63 6.22
N ASP A 296 16.36 -13.58 6.73
CA ASP A 296 15.65 -13.42 7.99
C ASP A 296 16.23 -14.34 9.06
N ILE A 297 17.04 -13.73 9.91
CA ILE A 297 17.68 -14.36 11.05
C ILE A 297 17.79 -13.34 12.19
N HIS A 298 17.91 -13.82 13.42
CA HIS A 298 18.39 -12.97 14.50
C HIS A 298 19.92 -12.82 14.38
N TYR A 299 20.39 -11.67 13.93
CA TYR A 299 21.82 -11.33 13.89
C TYR A 299 22.40 -11.17 15.29
N HIS A 300 21.59 -10.66 16.22
CA HIS A 300 22.00 -10.31 17.58
C HIS A 300 21.10 -10.93 18.63
N THR A 301 21.65 -11.21 19.81
CA THR A 301 20.91 -11.74 20.95
C THR A 301 21.11 -10.84 22.18
N PHE A 302 20.03 -10.62 22.92
CA PHE A 302 20.00 -9.65 24.01
C PHE A 302 19.56 -10.27 25.34
N THR A 303 20.13 -9.77 26.43
CA THR A 303 19.54 -9.79 27.78
C THR A 303 19.26 -8.34 28.21
N PRO A 304 18.45 -8.09 29.26
CA PRO A 304 18.23 -6.73 29.74
C PRO A 304 19.54 -5.99 30.04
N GLU A 305 20.49 -6.68 30.67
CA GLU A 305 21.78 -6.13 31.03
C GLU A 305 22.65 -5.85 29.79
N SER A 306 22.65 -6.74 28.79
CA SER A 306 23.44 -6.54 27.57
C SER A 306 22.87 -5.41 26.71
N LEU A 307 21.54 -5.34 26.53
CA LEU A 307 20.89 -4.27 25.78
C LEU A 307 21.18 -2.90 26.40
N ALA A 308 21.04 -2.78 27.73
CA ALA A 308 21.36 -1.55 28.44
C ALA A 308 22.84 -1.16 28.28
N ALA A 309 23.75 -2.14 28.36
CA ALA A 309 25.17 -1.90 28.16
C ALA A 309 25.52 -1.47 26.73
N HIS A 310 24.88 -2.05 25.71
CA HIS A 310 25.08 -1.66 24.31
C HIS A 310 24.61 -0.23 24.04
N LEU A 311 23.39 0.11 24.48
CA LEU A 311 22.85 1.47 24.33
C LEU A 311 23.72 2.50 25.04
N ALA A 312 24.20 2.19 26.25
CA ALA A 312 25.08 3.07 27.00
C ALA A 312 26.45 3.25 26.34
N ALA A 313 27.06 2.15 25.87
CA ALA A 313 28.38 2.19 25.23
C ALA A 313 28.36 2.92 23.88
N ALA A 314 27.26 2.82 23.14
CA ALA A 314 27.04 3.56 21.89
C ALA A 314 26.59 5.01 22.11
N GLY A 315 26.46 5.46 23.37
CA GLY A 315 26.08 6.83 23.72
C GLY A 315 24.59 7.16 23.56
N PHE A 316 23.76 6.16 23.23
CA PHE A 316 22.31 6.36 23.13
C PHE A 316 21.68 6.67 24.47
N THR A 317 22.17 6.06 25.55
CA THR A 317 21.73 6.31 26.92
C THR A 317 22.92 6.55 27.83
N GLY A 318 22.70 7.17 28.99
CA GLY A 318 23.77 7.46 29.94
C GLY A 318 24.83 8.45 29.43
N GLY A 319 25.78 8.81 30.29
CA GLY A 319 26.79 9.84 29.98
C GLY A 319 26.26 11.28 30.13
N ALA A 320 27.05 12.25 29.69
CA ALA A 320 26.78 13.69 29.90
C ALA A 320 25.77 14.29 28.89
N ALA A 321 25.63 13.69 27.71
CA ALA A 321 24.74 14.13 26.65
C ALA A 321 24.18 12.92 25.85
N PRO A 322 23.33 12.07 26.48
CA PRO A 322 22.75 10.92 25.80
C PRO A 322 21.83 11.35 24.65
N PHE A 323 21.66 10.52 23.63
CA PHE A 323 20.63 10.72 22.60
C PHE A 323 19.21 10.48 23.11
N PHE A 324 19.05 9.60 24.10
CA PHE A 324 17.78 9.22 24.69
C PHE A 324 17.81 9.17 26.22
N SER A 325 16.71 9.59 26.84
CA SER A 325 16.37 9.33 28.24
C SER A 325 15.51 8.08 28.33
N VAL A 326 15.77 7.20 29.29
CA VAL A 326 14.90 6.02 29.55
C VAL A 326 13.73 6.47 30.41
N LEU A 327 12.50 6.37 29.88
CA LEU A 327 11.27 6.73 30.60
C LEU A 327 10.62 5.54 31.29
N ALA A 328 10.67 4.37 30.65
CA ALA A 328 10.13 3.14 31.20
C ALA A 328 10.89 1.93 30.66
N GLU A 329 10.98 0.87 31.46
CA GLU A 329 11.61 -0.39 31.09
C GLU A 329 10.86 -1.57 31.69
N ALA A 330 10.81 -2.67 30.94
CA ALA A 330 10.32 -3.96 31.42
C ALA A 330 11.28 -5.06 30.97
N GLU A 331 11.95 -5.67 31.95
CA GLU A 331 12.87 -6.81 31.72
C GLU A 331 12.14 -8.09 31.28
N ARG A 332 10.81 -8.13 31.45
CA ARG A 332 9.94 -9.24 31.07
C ARG A 332 8.70 -8.70 30.39
N TYR A 333 8.56 -8.99 29.10
CA TYR A 333 7.50 -8.46 28.25
C TYR A 333 7.11 -9.46 27.14
N PRO A 334 5.84 -9.49 26.69
CA PRO A 334 4.68 -8.93 27.37
C PRO A 334 4.38 -9.70 28.67
N PRO A 335 3.66 -9.11 29.62
CA PRO A 335 3.30 -9.78 30.87
C PRO A 335 2.69 -11.17 30.63
N GLY A 336 3.31 -12.21 31.18
CA GLY A 336 2.80 -13.58 31.13
C GLY A 336 3.34 -14.45 29.99
N ARG A 337 4.01 -13.86 28.99
CA ARG A 337 4.85 -14.60 28.02
C ARG A 337 6.33 -14.46 28.38
N ASP A 338 6.73 -13.29 28.91
CA ASP A 338 8.04 -12.97 29.49
C ASP A 338 9.25 -13.29 28.57
N ASP A 339 9.08 -13.30 27.25
CA ASP A 339 10.10 -13.67 26.26
C ASP A 339 10.74 -12.47 25.52
N GLY A 340 10.44 -11.26 25.97
CA GLY A 340 10.95 -10.01 25.42
C GLY A 340 11.33 -9.00 26.50
N ILE A 341 12.07 -7.98 26.05
CA ILE A 341 12.55 -6.83 26.79
C ILE A 341 11.91 -5.61 26.14
N ALA A 342 11.27 -4.73 26.91
CA ALA A 342 10.64 -3.53 26.38
C ALA A 342 11.23 -2.26 27.01
N LEU A 343 11.48 -1.25 26.18
CA LEU A 343 11.96 0.07 26.57
C LEU A 343 11.05 1.16 25.98
N LEU A 344 10.82 2.21 26.75
CA LEU A 344 10.32 3.50 26.25
C LEU A 344 11.42 4.53 26.45
N LEU A 345 11.90 5.07 25.34
CA LEU A 345 12.98 6.04 25.27
C LEU A 345 12.42 7.39 24.79
N GLU A 346 12.93 8.48 25.32
CA GLU A 346 12.57 9.84 24.89
C GLU A 346 13.80 10.53 24.31
N LYS A 347 13.68 11.10 23.11
CA LYS A 347 14.76 11.84 22.47
C LYS A 347 15.12 13.08 23.28
N THR A 348 16.39 13.20 23.65
CA THR A 348 16.87 14.33 24.46
C THR A 348 16.92 15.60 23.63
N ALA A 349 16.55 16.74 24.24
CA ALA A 349 16.65 18.03 23.58
C ALA A 349 18.13 18.46 23.47
N PRO A 350 18.55 19.10 22.35
CA PRO A 350 19.89 19.66 22.27
C PRO A 350 20.10 20.70 23.37
N THR A 351 21.16 20.54 24.17
CA THR A 351 21.55 21.53 25.17
C THR A 351 21.94 22.83 24.47
N ALA A 352 21.41 23.96 24.94
CA ALA A 352 21.52 25.29 24.33
C ALA A 352 22.96 25.86 24.19
N SER A 353 24.00 25.06 24.45
CA SER A 353 25.41 25.48 24.51
C SER A 353 26.28 24.92 23.38
N GLU A 354 25.82 23.97 22.56
CA GLU A 354 26.66 23.36 21.51
C GLU A 354 26.19 23.73 20.10
N SER A 355 26.38 25.01 19.78
CA SER A 355 26.52 25.53 18.41
C SER A 355 27.94 25.30 17.85
N ALA A 356 28.63 24.26 18.32
CA ALA A 356 29.91 23.83 17.76
C ALA A 356 29.64 22.59 16.90
N SER A 357 30.10 22.65 15.65
CA SER A 357 30.03 21.60 14.62
C SER A 357 29.93 20.19 15.22
N ARG A 358 28.73 19.61 15.25
CA ARG A 358 28.56 18.18 15.42
C ARG A 358 29.37 17.51 14.31
N PRO A 359 30.22 16.50 14.59
CA PRO A 359 30.87 15.75 13.53
C PRO A 359 29.76 15.12 12.70
N THR A 360 29.52 15.68 11.53
CA THR A 360 28.73 15.03 10.49
C THR A 360 29.60 13.87 10.05
N TYR A 361 29.32 12.68 10.56
CA TYR A 361 29.83 11.47 9.94
C TYR A 361 29.11 11.36 8.59
N CYS A 362 29.77 11.86 7.54
CA CYS A 362 29.43 11.45 6.19
C CYS A 362 29.82 9.98 6.09
N LEU A 363 28.83 9.12 5.78
CA LEU A 363 29.09 7.78 5.30
C LEU A 363 30.15 7.87 4.18
N PRO A 364 31.17 7.00 4.16
CA PRO A 364 32.04 6.91 3.00
C PRO A 364 31.13 6.70 1.78
N ALA A 365 31.32 7.50 0.73
CA ALA A 365 30.57 7.34 -0.50
C ALA A 365 30.57 5.86 -0.88
N GLN A 366 29.37 5.29 -1.02
CA GLN A 366 29.20 3.90 -1.46
C GLN A 366 30.18 3.63 -2.61
N ALA A 367 30.95 2.55 -2.50
CA ALA A 367 31.73 2.07 -3.63
C ALA A 367 30.80 2.01 -4.87
N PRO A 368 31.24 2.52 -6.04
CA PRO A 368 30.37 2.58 -7.20
C PRO A 368 29.96 1.15 -7.59
N GLY A 369 28.72 0.76 -7.31
CA GLY A 369 28.22 -0.58 -7.64
C GLY A 369 27.05 -1.16 -6.83
N GLY A 370 26.58 -0.54 -5.73
CA GLY A 370 25.37 -0.99 -5.03
C GLY A 370 24.10 -0.28 -5.53
N PRO A 371 22.92 -0.95 -5.61
CA PRO A 371 21.68 -0.26 -5.92
C PRO A 371 21.33 0.69 -4.77
N ALA A 372 21.33 1.99 -5.04
CA ALA A 372 20.75 2.98 -4.15
C ALA A 372 19.25 2.70 -4.02
N LEU A 373 18.76 2.48 -2.80
CA LEU A 373 17.33 2.52 -2.53
C LEU A 373 16.83 3.93 -2.92
N PRO A 374 15.86 4.05 -3.83
CA PRO A 374 15.32 5.35 -4.19
C PRO A 374 14.50 5.87 -3.00
N LEU A 375 15.00 6.93 -2.37
CA LEU A 375 14.23 7.82 -1.51
C LEU A 375 12.95 8.23 -2.24
N VAL A 376 11.78 7.82 -1.73
CA VAL A 376 10.47 8.29 -2.19
C VAL A 376 9.68 8.82 -1.00
N CYS A 377 9.58 10.14 -0.92
CA CYS A 377 8.48 10.83 -0.25
C CYS A 377 7.93 11.86 -1.23
N PRO A 378 6.60 11.89 -1.47
CA PRO A 378 5.96 13.19 -1.38
C PRO A 378 4.54 13.10 -0.79
N ALA A 379 4.37 13.57 0.44
CA ALA A 379 3.16 14.27 0.84
C ALA A 379 3.52 15.41 1.80
N THR A 380 3.26 16.63 1.35
CA THR A 380 3.48 17.88 2.06
C THR A 380 2.74 17.90 3.41
N LEU A 381 3.48 17.84 4.51
CA LEU A 381 3.06 18.45 5.77
C LEU A 381 3.20 19.97 5.61
N ARG A 382 2.06 20.66 5.46
CA ARG A 382 1.97 22.06 5.87
C ARG A 382 0.95 22.18 7.01
N PRO A 383 1.37 22.62 8.20
CA PRO A 383 0.43 23.06 9.23
C PRO A 383 -0.20 24.39 8.80
N LEU A 384 -1.52 24.49 8.97
CA LEU A 384 -2.20 25.78 9.06
C LEU A 384 -1.66 26.52 10.30
N ARG A 385 -0.76 27.49 10.11
CA ARG A 385 -0.62 28.74 10.90
C ARG A 385 0.47 29.64 10.29
N GLY A 386 0.14 30.91 10.03
CA GLY A 386 0.95 31.83 9.22
C GLY A 386 1.87 32.79 9.96
N GLY A 387 2.62 33.59 9.18
CA GLY A 387 3.20 34.88 9.62
C GLY A 387 4.68 35.12 9.27
N ALA A 388 4.91 35.96 8.24
CA ALA A 388 5.96 36.97 8.01
C ALA A 388 7.49 36.63 7.97
N ASP A 389 8.06 36.95 6.80
CA ASP A 389 9.33 37.66 6.48
C ASP A 389 10.71 37.12 6.89
N GLY A 390 11.63 37.02 5.91
CA GLY A 390 13.10 37.11 6.15
C GLY A 390 14.01 36.40 5.14
N LEU A 391 14.85 37.16 4.44
CA LEU A 391 15.76 36.80 3.33
C LEU A 391 17.09 36.08 3.70
N ALA A 392 17.50 35.14 2.82
CA ALA A 392 18.81 34.89 2.17
C ALA A 392 20.16 34.73 2.95
N ALA A 393 20.95 33.69 2.60
CA ALA A 393 22.24 33.79 1.86
C ALA A 393 23.00 32.42 1.76
N GLY A 394 23.47 32.05 0.55
CA GLY A 394 24.49 31.00 0.28
C GLY A 394 25.93 31.52 0.50
N PRO A 395 27.03 30.89 0.01
CA PRO A 395 27.22 29.93 -1.11
C PRO A 395 28.04 28.67 -0.66
N ASP A 396 28.35 27.59 -1.39
CA ASP A 396 28.77 27.30 -2.76
C ASP A 396 28.45 25.82 -3.07
N HIS A 397 28.05 25.49 -4.31
CA HIS A 397 28.51 24.34 -5.12
C HIS A 397 27.57 24.07 -6.34
N ALA A 398 28.16 24.26 -7.54
CA ALA A 398 27.84 23.71 -8.86
C ALA A 398 26.40 23.82 -9.46
N HIS A 399 26.27 24.73 -10.44
CA HIS A 399 25.14 24.86 -11.37
C HIS A 399 25.33 24.01 -12.66
N TYR A 400 24.22 23.46 -13.19
CA TYR A 400 24.01 23.25 -14.64
C TYR A 400 22.89 24.21 -15.11
N PRO A 401 22.96 24.81 -16.31
CA PRO A 401 22.12 25.94 -16.71
C PRO A 401 20.75 25.50 -17.26
N PHE A 402 19.67 26.11 -16.76
CA PHE A 402 18.40 26.24 -17.47
C PHE A 402 18.34 27.67 -18.03
N ASP A 403 18.11 27.80 -19.34
CA ASP A 403 17.92 29.08 -20.00
C ASP A 403 16.54 29.66 -19.63
N ALA A 404 16.52 30.58 -18.67
CA ALA A 404 15.32 31.28 -18.20
C ALA A 404 15.20 32.64 -18.89
N GLY A 405 14.80 32.62 -20.16
CA GLY A 405 14.54 33.80 -20.96
C GLY A 405 13.05 34.21 -20.99
N ALA A 406 12.49 34.69 -19.88
CA ALA A 406 11.41 35.71 -19.85
C ALA A 406 11.11 36.15 -18.41
N ARG A 407 11.42 37.41 -18.08
CA ARG A 407 11.18 38.01 -16.75
C ARG A 407 9.72 38.47 -16.58
N PRO A 408 9.12 38.30 -15.38
CA PRO A 408 7.86 38.94 -15.00
C PRO A 408 8.09 40.41 -14.60
N ILE A 409 7.12 41.28 -14.89
CA ILE A 409 7.11 42.70 -14.46
C ILE A 409 6.35 42.81 -13.12
N LEU A 410 7.02 43.40 -12.13
CA LEU A 410 6.54 43.70 -10.78
C LEU A 410 5.76 45.03 -10.71
N PHE A 411 4.75 45.10 -9.84
CA PHE A 411 4.43 46.30 -9.04
C PHE A 411 4.05 45.90 -7.62
N ALA A 412 4.49 46.70 -6.64
CA ALA A 412 4.41 46.49 -5.19
C ALA A 412 3.39 47.48 -4.52
N PRO A 413 3.25 47.60 -3.18
CA PRO A 413 1.98 47.40 -2.46
C PRO A 413 1.43 48.65 -1.70
N ALA A 414 0.32 48.45 -0.95
CA ALA A 414 -0.34 49.31 0.07
C ALA A 414 -1.54 50.16 -0.44
N ALA A 415 -2.70 50.26 0.23
CA ALA A 415 -3.07 49.98 1.61
C ALA A 415 -4.58 49.61 1.75
N LEU A 416 -4.89 49.02 2.92
CA LEU A 416 -6.21 48.68 3.54
C LEU A 416 -7.27 49.82 3.47
N PRO A 417 -8.59 49.65 3.81
CA PRO A 417 -9.20 48.60 4.64
C PRO A 417 -10.64 48.12 4.29
N LEU A 418 -11.03 47.04 4.99
CA LEU A 418 -12.34 46.70 5.61
C LEU A 418 -13.68 47.07 4.93
N GLN A 419 -14.43 45.98 4.70
CA GLN A 419 -15.83 45.74 5.09
C GLN A 419 -17.03 46.38 4.36
N ARG A 420 -17.85 45.42 3.90
CA ARG A 420 -19.32 45.27 4.00
C ARG A 420 -20.22 45.81 2.88
N VAL A 421 -20.70 44.82 2.11
CA VAL A 421 -22.13 44.46 1.92
C VAL A 421 -23.04 45.47 1.20
N TRP A 422 -23.43 45.05 -0.03
CA TRP A 422 -24.70 45.29 -0.74
C TRP A 422 -25.02 46.72 -1.20
N ARG A 423 -25.00 46.97 -2.52
CA ARG A 423 -26.07 46.66 -3.50
C ARG A 423 -25.98 47.59 -4.73
N LYS A 424 -26.13 46.93 -5.89
CA LYS A 424 -26.81 47.36 -7.12
C LYS A 424 -26.31 48.56 -7.95
N ARG A 425 -26.03 48.14 -9.20
CA ARG A 425 -26.41 48.71 -10.50
C ARG A 425 -25.56 49.88 -11.02
N GLY A 426 -24.88 49.57 -12.11
CA GLY A 426 -24.87 50.45 -13.28
C GLY A 426 -23.54 50.46 -14.01
N SER A 427 -23.59 50.13 -15.30
CA SER A 427 -22.61 50.44 -16.36
C SER A 427 -21.22 49.76 -16.35
N ARG A 428 -21.08 48.75 -17.21
CA ARG A 428 -19.85 48.36 -17.95
C ARG A 428 -19.41 49.53 -18.85
N PRO A 429 -18.11 49.73 -19.20
CA PRO A 429 -17.37 48.87 -20.17
C PRO A 429 -15.83 48.87 -19.95
N PRO A 430 -14.94 48.39 -20.86
CA PRO A 430 -15.13 47.59 -22.08
C PRO A 430 -14.31 46.27 -22.10
N SER A 431 -14.87 45.26 -22.76
CA SER A 431 -14.16 44.12 -23.32
C SER A 431 -13.61 44.49 -24.70
N ILE A 432 -12.33 44.20 -24.98
CA ILE A 432 -11.85 44.12 -26.36
C ILE A 432 -12.08 42.68 -26.86
N PRO A 433 -12.65 42.48 -28.06
CA PRO A 433 -13.20 41.21 -28.53
C PRO A 433 -12.17 40.39 -29.32
N VAL A 434 -12.26 39.07 -29.22
CA VAL A 434 -11.82 38.15 -30.28
C VAL A 434 -13.00 38.00 -31.26
N PRO A 435 -12.82 38.14 -32.58
CA PRO A 435 -13.94 38.11 -33.52
C PRO A 435 -14.56 36.71 -33.57
N VAL A 436 -15.81 36.62 -33.14
CA VAL A 436 -16.72 35.52 -33.47
C VAL A 436 -17.41 35.92 -34.77
N SER A 437 -17.20 35.15 -35.84
CA SER A 437 -17.96 35.35 -37.07
C SER A 437 -19.45 35.07 -36.82
N PRO A 438 -20.37 35.89 -37.36
CA PRO A 438 -21.79 35.62 -37.26
C PRO A 438 -22.13 34.36 -38.07
N VAL A 439 -22.71 33.37 -37.38
CA VAL A 439 -23.37 32.22 -37.99
C VAL A 439 -24.52 32.75 -38.83
N SER A 440 -24.42 32.62 -40.15
CA SER A 440 -25.59 32.75 -41.02
C SER A 440 -26.55 31.61 -40.69
N PRO A 441 -27.88 31.83 -40.64
CA PRO A 441 -28.82 30.74 -40.47
C PRO A 441 -28.72 29.83 -41.69
N MET A 442 -28.09 28.67 -41.50
CA MET A 442 -28.18 27.55 -42.44
C MET A 442 -29.63 27.04 -42.44
N PRO A 443 -30.12 26.50 -43.56
CA PRO A 443 -31.48 25.94 -43.64
C PRO A 443 -31.63 24.84 -42.58
N GLU A 444 -32.85 24.64 -42.07
CA GLU A 444 -33.19 23.55 -41.15
C GLU A 444 -32.74 22.20 -41.73
N ILE A 445 -31.56 21.75 -41.33
CA ILE A 445 -31.12 20.37 -41.51
C ILE A 445 -31.88 19.58 -40.45
N ALA A 446 -32.74 18.66 -40.89
CA ALA A 446 -33.43 17.75 -39.99
C ALA A 446 -32.40 16.82 -39.33
N LEU A 447 -31.83 17.27 -38.22
CA LEU A 447 -30.93 16.51 -37.38
C LEU A 447 -31.74 15.43 -36.68
N LEU A 448 -31.52 14.19 -37.09
CA LEU A 448 -32.04 13.02 -36.41
C LEU A 448 -31.00 12.57 -35.39
N THR A 449 -31.40 12.39 -34.16
CA THR A 449 -30.50 11.92 -33.10
C THR A 449 -31.28 11.15 -32.05
N HIS A 450 -30.57 10.26 -31.38
CA HIS A 450 -31.03 9.61 -30.18
C HIS A 450 -29.84 9.35 -29.26
N LEU A 451 -30.05 9.50 -27.97
CA LEU A 451 -29.13 9.07 -26.93
C LEU A 451 -29.65 7.74 -26.34
N ASP A 452 -28.86 6.67 -26.51
CA ASP A 452 -29.18 5.34 -25.98
C ASP A 452 -28.92 5.27 -24.47
N GLU A 453 -27.79 5.83 -24.01
CA GLU A 453 -27.39 5.87 -22.61
C GLU A 453 -26.51 7.10 -22.31
N PRO A 454 -26.54 7.63 -21.07
CA PRO A 454 -27.41 7.24 -19.96
C PRO A 454 -28.85 7.73 -20.18
N VAL A 455 -29.84 7.12 -19.52
CA VAL A 455 -31.20 7.66 -19.53
C VAL A 455 -31.30 8.94 -18.68
N PRO A 456 -32.24 9.86 -18.97
CA PRO A 456 -32.41 11.08 -18.18
C PRO A 456 -32.61 10.79 -16.69
N GLY A 457 -31.96 11.57 -15.82
CA GLY A 457 -32.02 11.45 -14.37
C GLY A 457 -31.09 10.40 -13.77
N THR A 458 -30.36 9.64 -14.59
CA THR A 458 -29.33 8.70 -14.12
C THR A 458 -28.30 9.42 -13.25
N VAL A 459 -27.93 8.79 -12.13
CA VAL A 459 -26.79 9.21 -11.31
C VAL A 459 -25.52 8.76 -12.01
N VAL A 460 -24.65 9.71 -12.35
CA VAL A 460 -23.39 9.45 -13.06
C VAL A 460 -22.24 10.09 -12.32
N ASP A 461 -21.04 9.50 -12.43
CA ASP A 461 -19.82 10.21 -12.08
C ASP A 461 -19.56 11.28 -13.15
N PRO A 462 -19.56 12.58 -12.78
CA PRO A 462 -19.32 13.64 -13.75
C PRO A 462 -17.89 13.61 -14.32
N LEU A 463 -16.94 12.89 -13.73
CA LEU A 463 -15.57 12.74 -14.24
C LEU A 463 -15.42 11.62 -15.26
N CYS A 464 -16.39 10.70 -15.38
CA CYS A 464 -16.35 9.59 -16.33
C CYS A 464 -17.76 9.18 -16.78
N CYS A 465 -18.47 10.10 -17.45
CA CYS A 465 -19.82 9.88 -17.93
C CYS A 465 -19.79 9.41 -19.41
N LEU A 466 -20.17 8.17 -19.68
CA LEU A 466 -20.30 7.66 -21.04
C LEU A 466 -21.65 8.04 -21.63
N LEU A 467 -21.64 8.72 -22.77
CA LEU A 467 -22.81 9.05 -23.59
C LEU A 467 -22.74 8.21 -24.86
N ARG A 468 -23.74 7.38 -25.13
CA ARG A 468 -23.85 6.65 -26.40
C ARG A 468 -25.14 7.03 -27.10
N GLY A 469 -25.07 7.05 -28.42
CA GLY A 469 -26.24 7.29 -29.23
C GLY A 469 -25.92 7.21 -30.70
N TRP A 470 -26.81 7.77 -31.50
CA TRP A 470 -26.60 7.92 -32.93
C TRP A 470 -27.11 9.29 -33.39
N LEU A 471 -26.51 9.83 -34.46
CA LEU A 471 -27.02 11.01 -35.14
C LEU A 471 -26.87 10.90 -36.65
N HIS A 472 -27.72 11.63 -37.37
CA HIS A 472 -27.66 11.78 -38.81
C HIS A 472 -28.06 13.20 -39.24
N LEU A 473 -27.20 13.86 -40.03
CA LEU A 473 -27.39 15.24 -40.52
C LEU A 473 -27.86 15.32 -41.97
N GLY A 474 -28.52 14.28 -42.50
CA GLY A 474 -28.94 14.26 -43.90
C GLY A 474 -27.75 14.44 -44.86
N PRO A 475 -27.84 15.31 -45.89
CA PRO A 475 -26.75 15.53 -46.84
C PRO A 475 -25.43 16.02 -46.21
N ALA A 476 -25.49 16.72 -45.07
CA ALA A 476 -24.31 17.24 -44.37
C ALA A 476 -23.65 16.20 -43.45
N HIS A 477 -24.17 14.96 -43.41
CA HIS A 477 -23.65 13.90 -42.55
C HIS A 477 -22.19 13.55 -42.84
N ALA A 478 -21.79 13.57 -44.11
CA ALA A 478 -20.41 13.34 -44.52
C ALA A 478 -19.42 14.40 -43.98
N ASP A 479 -19.94 15.58 -43.64
CA ASP A 479 -19.18 16.72 -43.14
C ASP A 479 -19.04 16.72 -41.61
N VAL A 480 -19.63 15.76 -40.89
CA VAL A 480 -19.44 15.64 -39.44
C VAL A 480 -17.97 15.32 -39.15
N ALA A 481 -17.33 16.20 -38.37
CA ALA A 481 -15.98 16.01 -37.86
C ALA A 481 -15.96 15.48 -36.43
N ALA A 482 -16.95 15.86 -35.61
CA ALA A 482 -17.10 15.33 -34.26
C ALA A 482 -18.53 15.46 -33.72
N VAL A 483 -18.85 14.66 -32.71
CA VAL A 483 -20.00 14.90 -31.82
C VAL A 483 -19.46 15.39 -30.48
N GLU A 484 -19.98 16.52 -30.02
CA GLU A 484 -19.52 17.25 -28.84
C GLU A 484 -20.60 17.26 -27.76
N ALA A 485 -20.21 17.07 -26.50
CA ALA A 485 -21.04 17.22 -25.31
C ALA A 485 -20.63 18.47 -24.53
N TRP A 486 -21.60 19.33 -24.26
CA TRP A 486 -21.40 20.65 -23.64
C TRP A 486 -22.21 20.80 -22.36
N SER A 487 -21.62 21.36 -21.31
CA SER A 487 -22.37 21.87 -20.15
C SER A 487 -22.29 23.39 -20.12
N GLY A 488 -23.40 24.06 -20.42
CA GLY A 488 -23.41 25.50 -20.70
C GLY A 488 -22.44 25.85 -21.83
N ASP A 489 -21.45 26.68 -21.53
CA ASP A 489 -20.40 27.11 -22.47
C ASP A 489 -19.11 26.27 -22.37
N THR A 490 -19.12 25.16 -21.61
CA THR A 490 -17.95 24.30 -21.41
C THR A 490 -18.08 23.01 -22.21
N LEU A 491 -17.13 22.74 -23.11
CA LEU A 491 -16.99 21.43 -23.76
C LEU A 491 -16.48 20.41 -22.73
N VAL A 492 -17.22 19.34 -22.52
CA VAL A 492 -16.90 18.30 -21.52
C VAL A 492 -16.55 16.96 -22.14
N GLY A 493 -16.83 16.73 -23.42
CA GLY A 493 -16.39 15.55 -24.16
C GLY A 493 -16.65 15.70 -25.65
N GLU A 494 -15.88 15.00 -26.48
CA GLU A 494 -16.16 14.88 -27.91
C GLU A 494 -15.73 13.52 -28.45
N THR A 495 -16.28 13.13 -29.59
CA THR A 495 -15.82 11.99 -30.39
C THR A 495 -15.59 12.41 -31.82
N ALA A 496 -14.46 12.00 -32.38
CA ALA A 496 -14.06 12.30 -33.75
C ALA A 496 -14.42 11.16 -34.75
N ALA A 497 -14.96 10.05 -34.26
CA ALA A 497 -15.29 8.89 -35.07
C ALA A 497 -16.73 8.44 -34.81
N LEU A 498 -17.52 8.44 -35.88
CA LEU A 498 -18.79 7.74 -35.89
C LEU A 498 -18.54 6.26 -36.21
N TYR A 499 -19.39 5.37 -35.73
CA TYR A 499 -19.33 3.94 -36.04
C TYR A 499 -20.62 3.46 -36.69
N ASP A 500 -20.55 2.29 -37.34
CA ASP A 500 -21.70 1.70 -38.01
C ASP A 500 -22.72 1.20 -36.98
N ARG A 501 -23.99 1.56 -37.22
CA ARG A 501 -25.15 1.09 -36.46
C ARG A 501 -26.14 0.49 -37.46
N PRO A 502 -25.99 -0.80 -37.80
CA PRO A 502 -26.82 -1.44 -38.82
C PRO A 502 -28.32 -1.39 -38.52
N ASP A 503 -28.69 -1.42 -37.24
CA ASP A 503 -30.05 -1.24 -36.75
C ASP A 503 -30.62 0.15 -37.07
N VAL A 504 -29.83 1.21 -36.88
CA VAL A 504 -30.20 2.60 -37.20
C VAL A 504 -30.22 2.80 -38.71
N THR A 505 -29.18 2.33 -39.41
CA THR A 505 -29.06 2.41 -40.87
C THR A 505 -30.24 1.72 -41.55
N ALA A 506 -30.69 0.56 -41.05
CA ALA A 506 -31.89 -0.12 -41.54
C ALA A 506 -33.17 0.64 -41.21
N ALA A 507 -33.35 1.11 -39.96
CA ALA A 507 -34.56 1.81 -39.53
C ALA A 507 -34.78 3.14 -40.28
N LEU A 508 -33.70 3.86 -40.58
CA LEU A 508 -33.73 5.14 -41.29
C LEU A 508 -33.59 4.99 -42.81
N HIS A 509 -33.52 3.77 -43.34
CA HIS A 509 -33.32 3.48 -44.77
C HIS A 509 -32.08 4.18 -45.37
N LEU A 510 -30.99 4.21 -44.61
CA LEU A 510 -29.72 4.83 -45.02
C LEU A 510 -28.85 3.86 -45.84
N PRO A 511 -27.90 4.36 -46.65
CA PRO A 511 -26.94 3.52 -47.34
C PRO A 511 -26.13 2.63 -46.37
N ALA A 512 -25.91 1.37 -46.74
CA ALA A 512 -25.12 0.44 -45.93
C ALA A 512 -23.71 0.99 -45.65
N GLY A 513 -23.27 0.90 -44.39
CA GLY A 513 -21.98 1.46 -43.94
C GLY A 513 -22.01 2.95 -43.59
N THR A 514 -23.19 3.60 -43.57
CA THR A 514 -23.32 4.96 -43.05
C THR A 514 -23.03 4.96 -41.54
N LEU A 515 -21.95 5.61 -41.14
CA LEU A 515 -21.51 5.68 -39.75
C LEU A 515 -22.38 6.69 -38.99
N THR A 516 -23.28 6.24 -38.13
CA THR A 516 -24.23 7.10 -37.40
C THR A 516 -24.05 7.05 -35.88
N GLY A 517 -23.49 5.95 -35.35
CA GLY A 517 -23.28 5.76 -33.92
C GLY A 517 -22.17 6.65 -33.39
N TYR A 518 -22.31 7.13 -32.16
CA TYR A 518 -21.27 7.87 -31.45
C TYR A 518 -21.18 7.40 -29.99
N GLU A 519 -19.97 7.48 -29.43
CA GLU A 519 -19.71 7.31 -28.00
C GLU A 519 -18.85 8.48 -27.52
N ILE A 520 -19.27 9.17 -26.46
CA ILE A 520 -18.54 10.30 -25.88
C ILE A 520 -18.32 10.02 -24.40
N PHE A 521 -17.08 10.06 -23.95
CA PHE A 521 -16.78 10.11 -22.52
C PHE A 521 -16.72 11.57 -22.07
N ALA A 522 -17.81 12.03 -21.45
CA ALA A 522 -17.90 13.35 -20.86
C ALA A 522 -17.20 13.40 -19.49
N HIS A 523 -16.34 14.41 -19.34
CA HIS A 523 -15.59 14.75 -18.13
C HIS A 523 -15.91 16.21 -17.74
N HIS A 524 -16.82 16.37 -16.78
CA HIS A 524 -17.32 17.64 -16.27
C HIS A 524 -16.90 17.87 -14.79
N PRO A 525 -15.68 18.35 -14.53
CA PRO A 525 -15.16 18.48 -13.17
C PRO A 525 -15.83 19.60 -12.36
N ALA A 526 -16.59 20.48 -13.00
CA ALA A 526 -17.33 21.55 -12.33
C ALA A 526 -18.78 21.15 -11.98
N ALA A 527 -19.19 19.91 -12.27
CA ALA A 527 -20.51 19.44 -11.91
C ALA A 527 -20.68 19.43 -10.37
N PRO A 528 -21.75 20.03 -9.83
CA PRO A 528 -21.99 20.08 -8.39
C PRO A 528 -22.36 18.69 -7.87
N ALA A 529 -21.56 18.15 -6.94
CA ALA A 529 -21.76 16.82 -6.37
C ALA A 529 -23.17 16.65 -5.78
N GLY A 530 -23.85 15.56 -6.11
CA GLY A 530 -25.21 15.24 -5.66
C GLY A 530 -26.33 16.03 -6.35
N GLU A 531 -26.00 17.05 -7.15
CA GLU A 531 -26.94 17.94 -7.82
C GLU A 531 -27.15 17.56 -9.30
N PRO A 532 -28.30 17.92 -9.88
CA PRO A 532 -28.55 17.74 -11.30
C PRO A 532 -27.71 18.71 -12.15
N PHE A 533 -27.20 18.22 -13.29
CA PHE A 533 -26.52 19.03 -14.30
C PHE A 533 -27.00 18.63 -15.71
N SER A 534 -26.91 19.55 -16.66
CA SER A 534 -27.34 19.31 -18.04
C SER A 534 -26.17 19.23 -19.01
N LEU A 535 -26.29 18.32 -19.97
CA LEU A 535 -25.39 18.18 -21.12
C LEU A 535 -26.17 18.40 -22.40
N GLN A 536 -25.61 19.19 -23.31
CA GLN A 536 -26.11 19.49 -24.64
C GLN A 536 -25.21 18.82 -25.67
N LEU A 537 -25.78 18.02 -26.55
CA LEU A 537 -25.06 17.41 -27.67
C LEU A 537 -25.11 18.31 -28.90
N ARG A 538 -23.99 18.41 -29.62
CA ARG A 538 -23.87 19.16 -30.89
C ARG A 538 -22.98 18.39 -31.84
N ALA A 539 -23.23 18.45 -33.14
CA ALA A 539 -22.26 17.98 -34.12
C ALA A 539 -21.38 19.15 -34.58
N ARG A 540 -20.07 18.95 -34.63
CA ARG A 540 -19.12 19.88 -35.24
C ARG A 540 -18.79 19.39 -36.64
N LEU A 541 -18.93 20.26 -37.63
CA LEU A 541 -18.61 19.98 -39.02
C LEU A 541 -17.12 20.21 -39.30
N ARG A 542 -16.62 19.69 -40.43
CA ARG A 542 -15.22 19.81 -40.87
C ARG A 542 -14.75 21.24 -41.11
N ASP A 543 -15.68 22.16 -41.41
CA ASP A 543 -15.41 23.59 -41.53
C ASP A 543 -15.33 24.32 -40.17
N GLY A 544 -15.50 23.58 -39.06
CA GLY A 544 -15.47 24.10 -37.69
C GLY A 544 -16.79 24.69 -37.20
N THR A 545 -17.82 24.76 -38.05
CA THR A 545 -19.17 25.16 -37.65
C THR A 545 -19.82 24.08 -36.79
N ARG A 546 -20.80 24.48 -35.97
CA ARG A 546 -21.53 23.58 -35.08
C ARG A 546 -23.01 23.61 -35.42
N THR A 547 -23.66 22.46 -35.30
CA THR A 547 -25.10 22.36 -35.39
C THR A 547 -25.77 23.06 -34.21
N GLN A 548 -27.08 23.25 -34.31
CA GLN A 548 -27.92 23.47 -33.14
C GLN A 548 -27.80 22.29 -32.17
N VAL A 549 -28.30 22.47 -30.94
CA VAL A 549 -28.32 21.40 -29.93
C VAL A 549 -29.13 20.23 -30.47
N ALA A 550 -28.45 19.10 -30.64
CA ALA A 550 -28.98 17.84 -31.11
C ALA A 550 -29.91 17.22 -30.07
N ASP A 551 -29.41 17.14 -28.84
CA ASP A 551 -30.13 16.55 -27.72
C ASP A 551 -29.70 17.25 -26.42
N THR A 552 -30.56 17.22 -25.40
CA THR A 552 -30.23 17.70 -24.06
C THR A 552 -30.63 16.66 -23.04
N ILE A 553 -29.65 16.21 -22.27
CA ILE A 553 -29.87 15.30 -21.16
C ILE A 553 -29.60 15.97 -19.82
N VAL A 554 -30.49 15.73 -18.86
CA VAL A 554 -30.30 16.11 -17.46
C VAL A 554 -29.89 14.87 -16.69
N LEU A 555 -28.74 14.96 -16.02
CA LEU A 555 -28.12 13.89 -15.23
C LEU A 555 -28.01 14.35 -13.79
N ARG A 556 -27.77 13.43 -12.86
CA ARG A 556 -27.43 13.77 -11.47
C ARG A 556 -25.97 13.40 -11.22
N ALA A 557 -25.17 14.35 -10.72
CA ALA A 557 -23.82 14.03 -10.30
C ALA A 557 -23.86 13.14 -9.06
N LEU A 558 -22.96 12.17 -8.99
CA LEU A 558 -22.74 11.39 -7.78
C LEU A 558 -22.53 12.31 -6.56
N ALA A 559 -23.08 11.93 -5.41
CA ALA A 559 -22.96 12.71 -4.16
C ALA A 559 -21.55 12.70 -3.56
N ARG A 560 -20.73 11.69 -3.90
CA ARG A 560 -19.35 11.52 -3.45
C ARG A 560 -18.40 12.12 -4.49
N ASP A 561 -17.54 13.05 -4.09
CA ASP A 561 -16.48 13.59 -4.97
C ASP A 561 -15.18 12.80 -4.77
N TYR A 562 -14.86 11.89 -5.69
CA TYR A 562 -13.66 11.06 -5.61
C TYR A 562 -12.35 11.84 -5.71
N ARG A 563 -12.35 13.12 -6.11
CA ARG A 563 -11.13 13.95 -6.08
C ARG A 563 -10.71 14.36 -4.67
N THR A 564 -11.62 14.23 -3.71
CA THR A 564 -11.39 14.58 -2.31
C THR A 564 -10.77 13.45 -1.50
N ASN A 565 -10.58 12.26 -2.09
CA ASN A 565 -9.93 11.13 -1.46
C ASN A 565 -8.40 11.15 -1.67
N HIS A 566 -7.69 10.23 -1.01
CA HIS A 566 -6.22 10.15 -1.02
C HIS A 566 -5.61 9.90 -2.42
N PHE A 567 -6.38 9.38 -3.38
CA PHE A 567 -5.96 9.16 -4.77
C PHE A 567 -6.61 10.13 -5.77
N GLY A 568 -7.33 11.15 -5.28
CA GLY A 568 -8.10 12.07 -6.10
C GLY A 568 -7.26 12.86 -7.12
N ILE A 569 -5.95 12.94 -6.90
CA ILE A 569 -4.96 13.52 -7.82
C ILE A 569 -4.82 12.72 -9.12
N LEU A 570 -5.05 11.40 -9.11
CA LEU A 570 -5.07 10.55 -10.31
C LEU A 570 -6.27 10.88 -11.22
N LEU A 571 -7.27 11.58 -10.68
CA LEU A 571 -8.47 12.02 -11.39
C LEU A 571 -8.37 13.48 -11.86
N ASP A 572 -7.27 14.21 -11.58
CA ASP A 572 -7.03 15.56 -12.12
C ASP A 572 -6.36 15.47 -13.50
N ARG A 573 -7.00 16.05 -14.53
CA ARG A 573 -6.50 16.16 -15.90
C ARG A 573 -5.13 16.84 -16.04
N ARG A 574 -4.63 17.51 -14.99
CA ARG A 574 -3.30 18.15 -14.95
C ARG A 574 -2.20 17.18 -14.49
N THR A 575 -2.56 16.00 -14.01
CA THR A 575 -1.63 14.96 -13.61
C THR A 575 -1.21 14.15 -14.84
N THR A 576 -0.07 14.49 -15.44
CA THR A 576 0.48 13.83 -16.63
C THR A 576 1.69 12.92 -16.33
N ALA A 577 2.04 12.75 -15.05
CA ALA A 577 3.21 11.99 -14.62
C ALA A 577 2.89 10.49 -14.48
N ILE A 578 3.77 9.64 -15.03
CA ILE A 578 3.74 8.18 -14.92
C ILE A 578 4.02 7.79 -13.45
N GLN A 579 3.24 6.86 -12.88
CA GLN A 579 3.40 6.36 -11.51
C GLN A 579 4.30 5.12 -11.50
N GLN A 580 5.13 4.93 -10.45
CA GLN A 580 6.18 3.88 -10.40
C GLN A 580 6.12 2.95 -9.17
N HIS A 581 6.70 1.75 -9.36
CA HIS A 581 7.02 0.57 -8.52
C HIS A 581 6.71 0.55 -7.00
N SER A 582 6.73 1.64 -6.23
CA SER A 582 6.86 1.55 -4.76
C SER A 582 5.64 1.03 -3.98
N ASN A 583 4.53 0.62 -4.62
CA ASN A 583 3.24 0.61 -3.92
C ASN A 583 2.44 -0.71 -3.86
N ILE A 584 2.62 -1.76 -4.69
CA ILE A 584 1.63 -2.87 -4.70
C ILE A 584 2.14 -4.20 -5.33
N PHE A 585 2.58 -5.26 -4.60
CA PHE A 585 3.08 -6.52 -5.26
C PHE A 585 2.87 -7.95 -4.62
N ALA A 586 2.73 -8.99 -5.50
CA ALA A 586 2.97 -10.46 -5.51
C ALA A 586 3.04 -11.06 -6.98
N VAL A 587 3.90 -12.05 -7.34
CA VAL A 587 4.18 -12.58 -8.73
C VAL A 587 3.34 -13.82 -9.18
N GLY A 588 3.03 -13.98 -10.49
CA GLY A 588 2.38 -15.16 -11.10
C GLY A 588 3.08 -15.78 -12.34
N PRO A 589 2.67 -16.97 -12.85
CA PRO A 589 3.32 -17.69 -13.96
C PRO A 589 2.77 -17.36 -15.37
N SER A 590 3.60 -17.54 -16.41
CA SER A 590 3.21 -17.41 -17.84
C SER A 590 2.03 -18.33 -18.23
N GLN A 591 1.10 -17.83 -19.05
CA GLN A 591 -0.11 -18.58 -19.45
C GLN A 591 0.06 -19.32 -20.78
N SER A 592 -0.48 -20.53 -20.88
CA SER A 592 -0.43 -21.38 -22.08
C SER A 592 -1.55 -21.12 -23.09
N GLU A 593 -2.60 -20.39 -22.71
CA GLU A 593 -3.77 -20.08 -23.55
C GLU A 593 -4.05 -18.57 -23.53
N GLY A 594 -4.32 -17.97 -24.70
CA GLY A 594 -4.60 -16.55 -24.83
C GLY A 594 -6.10 -16.24 -24.84
N SER A 595 -6.47 -15.01 -24.46
CA SER A 595 -7.88 -14.55 -24.53
C SER A 595 -8.44 -14.63 -25.97
N GLY A 596 -9.58 -15.31 -26.14
CA GLY A 596 -10.25 -15.46 -27.44
C GLY A 596 -10.76 -14.14 -28.03
N GLU A 597 -11.13 -13.18 -27.17
CA GLU A 597 -11.51 -11.82 -27.58
C GLU A 597 -10.31 -11.06 -28.17
N LEU A 598 -9.18 -11.08 -27.47
CA LEU A 598 -7.94 -10.44 -27.93
C LEU A 598 -7.43 -11.10 -29.21
N ALA A 599 -7.53 -12.42 -29.33
CA ALA A 599 -7.18 -13.15 -30.54
C ALA A 599 -8.02 -12.71 -31.76
N HIS A 600 -9.32 -12.40 -31.58
CA HIS A 600 -10.17 -11.86 -32.64
C HIS A 600 -9.78 -10.42 -33.01
N LEU A 601 -9.48 -9.58 -32.02
CA LEU A 601 -9.04 -8.20 -32.23
C LEU A 601 -7.69 -8.13 -32.97
N ILE A 602 -6.74 -8.98 -32.59
CA ILE A 602 -5.44 -9.10 -33.29
C ILE A 602 -5.65 -9.34 -34.79
N ARG A 603 -6.49 -10.32 -35.17
CA ARG A 603 -6.78 -10.63 -36.59
C ARG A 603 -7.44 -9.46 -37.31
N ARG A 604 -8.39 -8.80 -36.65
CA ARG A 604 -9.09 -7.64 -37.22
C ARG A 604 -8.12 -6.49 -37.54
N TYR A 605 -7.17 -6.21 -36.64
CA TYR A 605 -6.27 -5.07 -36.78
C TYR A 605 -4.99 -5.37 -37.55
N ILE A 606 -4.55 -6.63 -37.64
CA ILE A 606 -3.45 -7.03 -38.52
C ILE A 606 -3.91 -7.06 -39.99
N GLY A 607 -5.17 -7.45 -40.25
CA GLY A 607 -5.69 -7.65 -41.61
C GLY A 607 -5.32 -9.03 -42.16
N PRO A 608 -5.79 -9.40 -43.37
CA PRO A 608 -5.73 -10.78 -43.85
C PRO A 608 -4.28 -11.28 -44.07
N PRO A 609 -4.02 -12.58 -43.87
CA PRO A 609 -2.73 -13.20 -44.15
C PRO A 609 -2.45 -13.29 -45.67
N PRO A 610 -1.18 -13.41 -46.09
CA PRO A 610 0.00 -13.52 -45.24
C PRO A 610 0.47 -12.14 -44.74
N ARG A 611 0.82 -12.06 -43.45
CA ARG A 611 1.55 -10.94 -42.84
C ARG A 611 2.64 -11.50 -41.94
N LYS A 612 3.77 -10.82 -41.90
CA LYS A 612 4.92 -11.19 -41.10
C LYS A 612 4.89 -10.48 -39.76
N LEU A 613 4.80 -11.25 -38.69
CA LEU A 613 4.51 -10.77 -37.33
C LEU A 613 5.66 -11.12 -36.40
N VAL A 614 6.02 -10.17 -35.55
CA VAL A 614 6.86 -10.45 -34.37
C VAL A 614 6.01 -10.31 -33.11
N ASP A 615 6.10 -11.29 -32.23
CA ASP A 615 5.45 -11.29 -30.92
C ASP A 615 6.51 -11.14 -29.84
N VAL A 616 6.65 -9.92 -29.33
CA VAL A 616 7.75 -9.53 -28.44
C VAL A 616 7.31 -9.76 -27.01
N GLY A 617 8.01 -10.65 -26.29
CA GLY A 617 7.62 -11.20 -24.98
C GLY A 617 6.54 -12.28 -25.11
N CYS A 618 6.70 -13.21 -26.05
CA CYS A 618 5.63 -14.15 -26.41
C CYS A 618 5.34 -15.25 -25.38
N GLY A 619 6.17 -15.42 -24.35
CA GLY A 619 6.05 -16.48 -23.34
C GLY A 619 5.95 -17.86 -23.98
N PHE A 620 4.86 -18.60 -23.69
CA PHE A 620 4.60 -19.92 -24.30
C PHE A 620 3.95 -19.86 -25.70
N GLY A 621 3.84 -18.68 -26.32
CA GLY A 621 3.33 -18.53 -27.69
C GLY A 621 1.82 -18.75 -27.79
N SER A 622 1.08 -18.31 -26.77
CA SER A 622 -0.37 -18.48 -26.61
C SER A 622 -1.21 -18.02 -27.81
N TYR A 623 -0.72 -17.05 -28.61
CA TYR A 623 -1.35 -16.61 -29.85
C TYR A 623 -0.72 -17.21 -31.13
N GLY A 624 0.55 -17.62 -31.06
CA GLY A 624 1.35 -18.01 -32.22
C GLY A 624 0.78 -19.21 -32.98
N ARG A 625 0.33 -20.25 -32.27
CA ARG A 625 -0.25 -21.45 -32.90
C ARG A 625 -1.48 -21.14 -33.76
N GLY A 626 -2.38 -20.29 -33.26
CA GLY A 626 -3.58 -19.89 -33.97
C GLY A 626 -3.28 -19.01 -35.18
N LEU A 627 -2.33 -18.08 -35.04
CA LEU A 627 -1.92 -17.20 -36.14
C LEU A 627 -1.20 -17.98 -37.26
N LEU A 628 -0.33 -18.93 -36.92
CA LEU A 628 0.30 -19.82 -37.90
C LEU A 628 -0.74 -20.67 -38.64
N ALA A 629 -1.74 -21.21 -37.93
CA ALA A 629 -2.81 -22.00 -38.53
C ALA A 629 -3.67 -21.18 -39.51
N ASP A 630 -3.82 -19.88 -39.26
CA ASP A 630 -4.55 -18.96 -40.15
C ASP A 630 -3.70 -18.49 -41.34
N GLY A 631 -2.41 -18.84 -41.41
CA GLY A 631 -1.52 -18.53 -42.53
C GLY A 631 -0.67 -17.26 -42.36
N TYR A 632 -0.54 -16.73 -41.14
CA TYR A 632 0.42 -15.67 -40.82
C TYR A 632 1.85 -16.23 -40.69
N ASP A 633 2.85 -15.40 -41.00
CA ASP A 633 4.27 -15.69 -40.75
C ASP A 633 4.63 -15.13 -39.38
N TRP A 634 4.37 -15.89 -38.32
CA TRP A 634 4.54 -15.47 -36.92
C TRP A 634 5.89 -15.94 -36.35
N LEU A 635 6.56 -15.05 -35.62
CA LEU A 635 7.79 -15.33 -34.88
C LEU A 635 7.69 -14.78 -33.46
N GLY A 636 7.90 -15.64 -32.46
CA GLY A 636 8.06 -15.22 -31.06
C GLY A 636 9.46 -14.69 -30.76
N ALA A 637 9.56 -13.59 -30.00
CA ALA A 637 10.81 -13.09 -29.42
C ALA A 637 10.69 -13.12 -27.90
N GLU A 638 11.48 -13.94 -27.21
CA GLU A 638 11.30 -14.23 -25.78
C GLU A 638 12.62 -14.09 -25.02
N VAL A 639 12.58 -13.53 -23.80
CA VAL A 639 13.76 -13.31 -22.94
C VAL A 639 14.03 -14.49 -22.01
N SER A 640 12.99 -15.22 -21.62
CA SER A 640 13.07 -16.40 -20.78
C SER A 640 13.62 -17.59 -21.57
N ALA A 641 14.77 -18.10 -21.12
CA ALA A 641 15.37 -19.29 -21.71
C ALA A 641 14.50 -20.55 -21.50
N SER A 642 13.75 -20.62 -20.40
CA SER A 642 12.83 -21.74 -20.14
C SER A 642 11.63 -21.71 -21.08
N ASP A 643 11.09 -20.53 -21.37
CA ASP A 643 9.91 -20.38 -22.23
C ASP A 643 10.31 -20.63 -23.69
N CYS A 644 11.52 -20.20 -24.09
CA CYS A 644 12.11 -20.60 -25.37
C CYS A 644 12.26 -22.12 -25.50
N ALA A 645 12.72 -22.82 -24.46
CA ALA A 645 12.83 -24.28 -24.48
C ALA A 645 11.46 -24.95 -24.68
N GLU A 646 10.40 -24.39 -24.09
CA GLU A 646 9.04 -24.88 -24.26
C GLU A 646 8.47 -24.57 -25.66
N LEU A 647 8.68 -23.37 -26.20
CA LEU A 647 8.35 -23.02 -27.58
C LEU A 647 9.02 -23.98 -28.58
N ALA A 648 10.30 -24.33 -28.34
CA ALA A 648 11.02 -25.32 -29.13
C ALA A 648 10.37 -26.70 -29.06
N ARG A 649 9.95 -27.13 -27.87
CA ARG A 649 9.22 -28.39 -27.65
C ARG A 649 7.88 -28.41 -28.40
N LEU A 650 7.20 -27.27 -28.46
CA LEU A 650 5.93 -27.09 -29.16
C LEU A 650 6.08 -26.90 -30.68
N GLY A 651 7.32 -26.78 -31.19
CA GLY A 651 7.60 -26.56 -32.60
C GLY A 651 7.21 -25.17 -33.11
N LEU A 652 7.09 -24.18 -32.21
CA LEU A 652 6.74 -22.81 -32.57
C LEU A 652 7.99 -22.02 -32.98
N PRO A 653 7.96 -21.24 -34.09
CA PRO A 653 9.08 -20.39 -34.49
C PRO A 653 9.35 -19.32 -33.44
N HIS A 654 10.57 -19.28 -32.91
CA HIS A 654 10.94 -18.31 -31.87
C HIS A 654 12.42 -17.91 -31.93
N ARG A 655 12.76 -16.85 -31.20
CA ARG A 655 14.11 -16.33 -31.01
C ARG A 655 14.29 -15.91 -29.55
N HIS A 656 15.35 -16.40 -28.92
CA HIS A 656 15.79 -15.89 -27.62
C HIS A 656 16.40 -14.49 -27.77
N VAL A 657 15.96 -13.53 -26.96
CA VAL A 657 16.40 -12.12 -26.97
C VAL A 657 16.81 -11.66 -25.56
N ASP A 658 17.41 -10.47 -25.44
CA ASP A 658 17.86 -9.91 -24.15
C ASP A 658 16.86 -8.93 -23.51
N GLY A 659 15.70 -8.72 -24.15
CA GLY A 659 14.66 -7.78 -23.72
C GLY A 659 14.99 -6.30 -23.92
N LYS A 660 16.18 -5.97 -24.45
CA LYS A 660 16.64 -4.60 -24.69
C LYS A 660 16.82 -4.30 -26.17
N THR A 661 17.34 -5.25 -26.93
CA THR A 661 17.61 -5.13 -28.35
C THR A 661 16.98 -6.28 -29.11
N LEU A 662 16.41 -5.97 -30.27
CA LEU A 662 15.78 -6.99 -31.12
C LEU A 662 16.76 -7.36 -32.25
N PRO A 663 17.25 -8.61 -32.32
CA PRO A 663 18.28 -9.04 -33.28
C PRO A 663 17.71 -9.27 -34.69
N PHE A 664 16.88 -8.33 -35.15
CA PHE A 664 16.23 -8.35 -36.45
C PHE A 664 16.59 -7.08 -37.23
N PRO A 665 16.67 -7.15 -38.57
CA PRO A 665 16.85 -5.97 -39.41
C PRO A 665 15.72 -4.94 -39.24
N ASP A 666 16.01 -3.71 -39.62
CA ASP A 666 15.00 -2.65 -39.69
C ASP A 666 13.87 -3.05 -40.64
N ALA A 667 12.63 -2.74 -40.26
CA ALA A 667 11.40 -3.07 -41.01
C ALA A 667 11.27 -4.56 -41.40
N ALA A 668 11.81 -5.48 -40.58
CA ALA A 668 11.72 -6.91 -40.83
C ALA A 668 10.31 -7.51 -40.70
N PHE A 669 9.37 -6.81 -40.06
CA PHE A 669 8.01 -7.27 -39.79
C PHE A 669 6.95 -6.25 -40.23
N ASP A 670 5.80 -6.76 -40.66
CA ASP A 670 4.62 -5.95 -41.02
C ASP A 670 3.94 -5.36 -39.77
N ALA A 671 3.92 -6.12 -38.67
CA ALA A 671 3.36 -5.70 -37.39
C ALA A 671 4.06 -6.38 -36.20
N ALA A 672 4.05 -5.69 -35.06
CA ALA A 672 4.48 -6.24 -33.78
C ALA A 672 3.28 -6.45 -32.83
N LEU A 673 3.34 -7.54 -32.06
CA LEU A 673 2.53 -7.79 -30.87
C LEU A 673 3.41 -7.56 -29.63
N CYS A 674 2.84 -6.93 -28.62
CA CYS A 674 3.48 -6.66 -27.33
C CYS A 674 2.41 -6.78 -26.25
N ILE A 675 2.10 -8.01 -25.87
CA ILE A 675 0.90 -8.36 -25.08
C ILE A 675 1.32 -8.71 -23.67
N GLU A 676 0.93 -7.88 -22.70
CA GLU A 676 1.32 -8.02 -21.29
C GLU A 676 2.85 -8.07 -21.12
N VAL A 677 3.53 -7.06 -21.70
CA VAL A 677 5.00 -6.98 -21.78
C VAL A 677 5.50 -5.61 -21.37
N LEU A 678 4.85 -4.54 -21.85
CA LEU A 678 5.33 -3.18 -21.66
C LEU A 678 5.37 -2.75 -20.18
N GLU A 679 4.52 -3.32 -19.35
CA GLU A 679 4.50 -3.19 -17.89
C GLU A 679 5.76 -3.74 -17.23
N HIS A 680 6.48 -4.68 -17.86
CA HIS A 680 7.72 -5.27 -17.35
C HIS A 680 8.99 -4.56 -17.83
N ILE A 681 8.89 -3.61 -18.76
CA ILE A 681 10.05 -2.99 -19.41
C ILE A 681 10.56 -1.78 -18.62
N ALA A 682 11.78 -1.83 -18.09
CA ALA A 682 12.37 -0.75 -17.30
C ALA A 682 12.49 0.60 -18.05
N ASP A 683 12.79 0.57 -19.36
CA ASP A 683 12.78 1.76 -20.23
C ASP A 683 11.84 1.53 -21.43
N PRO A 684 10.54 1.85 -21.29
CA PRO A 684 9.56 1.64 -22.34
C PRO A 684 9.87 2.43 -23.62
N ARG A 685 10.55 3.58 -23.51
CA ARG A 685 10.87 4.41 -24.69
C ARG A 685 11.98 3.79 -25.51
N ALA A 686 13.08 3.40 -24.89
CA ALA A 686 14.18 2.73 -25.59
C ALA A 686 13.71 1.40 -26.22
N PHE A 687 12.88 0.65 -25.51
CA PHE A 687 12.29 -0.58 -26.03
C PHE A 687 11.33 -0.32 -27.21
N LEU A 688 10.43 0.67 -27.10
CA LEU A 688 9.53 1.01 -28.20
C LEU A 688 10.28 1.58 -29.42
N GLN A 689 11.47 2.16 -29.25
CA GLN A 689 12.36 2.50 -30.38
C GLN A 689 12.78 1.25 -31.14
N GLU A 690 13.21 0.19 -30.44
CA GLU A 690 13.58 -1.09 -31.05
C GLU A 690 12.39 -1.80 -31.70
N VAL A 691 11.24 -1.85 -31.02
CA VAL A 691 9.99 -2.42 -31.58
C VAL A 691 9.58 -1.66 -32.84
N ARG A 692 9.63 -0.33 -32.81
CA ARG A 692 9.34 0.50 -33.98
C ARG A 692 10.35 0.30 -35.10
N ARG A 693 11.63 0.11 -34.78
CA ARG A 693 12.68 -0.14 -35.77
C ARG A 693 12.38 -1.41 -36.58
N VAL A 694 11.98 -2.49 -35.92
CA VAL A 694 11.69 -3.77 -36.58
C VAL A 694 10.28 -3.85 -37.19
N ALA A 695 9.30 -3.11 -36.63
CA ALA A 695 7.90 -3.07 -37.08
C ALA A 695 7.37 -1.62 -37.14
N PRO A 696 7.78 -0.82 -38.15
CA PRO A 696 7.52 0.62 -38.17
C PRO A 696 6.07 1.01 -38.45
N HIS A 697 5.26 0.08 -38.94
CA HIS A 697 3.92 0.36 -39.47
C HIS A 697 2.79 0.14 -38.49
N ARG A 698 2.87 -0.92 -37.68
CA ARG A 698 1.78 -1.33 -36.80
C ARG A 698 2.30 -2.04 -35.55
N LEU A 699 1.69 -1.70 -34.42
CA LEU A 699 1.94 -2.30 -33.12
C LEU A 699 0.61 -2.50 -32.39
N ILE A 700 0.38 -3.70 -31.87
CA ILE A 700 -0.75 -4.02 -30.98
C ILE A 700 -0.18 -4.28 -29.59
N VAL A 701 -0.65 -3.53 -28.59
CA VAL A 701 -0.16 -3.57 -27.21
C VAL A 701 -1.30 -3.89 -26.25
N SER A 702 -1.09 -4.83 -25.33
CA SER A 702 -1.97 -5.01 -24.17
C SER A 702 -1.17 -4.78 -22.90
N VAL A 703 -1.79 -4.14 -21.91
CA VAL A 703 -1.24 -3.92 -20.57
C VAL A 703 -2.37 -3.96 -19.52
N PRO A 704 -2.06 -4.22 -18.24
CA PRO A 704 -3.03 -4.10 -17.16
C PRO A 704 -3.63 -2.68 -17.08
N ASN A 705 -4.93 -2.61 -16.86
CA ASN A 705 -5.68 -1.36 -16.73
C ASN A 705 -5.62 -0.80 -15.30
N CYS A 706 -4.61 0.01 -14.97
CA CYS A 706 -4.45 0.49 -13.59
C CYS A 706 -5.57 1.45 -13.14
N GLU A 707 -6.44 1.93 -14.04
CA GLU A 707 -7.65 2.70 -13.67
C GLU A 707 -8.61 1.86 -12.81
N LEU A 708 -8.54 0.53 -12.90
CA LEU A 708 -9.39 -0.41 -12.17
C LEU A 708 -9.22 -0.32 -10.65
N LEU A 709 -8.03 0.05 -10.19
CA LEU A 709 -7.71 0.15 -8.76
C LEU A 709 -8.62 1.15 -8.03
N GLY A 710 -8.97 2.25 -8.69
CA GLY A 710 -9.89 3.25 -8.13
C GLY A 710 -11.30 2.69 -7.91
N TYR A 711 -11.76 1.79 -8.77
CA TYR A 711 -13.12 1.22 -8.71
C TYR A 711 -13.25 0.06 -7.72
N LEU A 712 -12.16 -0.66 -7.44
CA LEU A 712 -12.18 -1.83 -6.57
C LEU A 712 -11.87 -1.53 -5.10
N TRP A 713 -11.58 -0.26 -4.78
CA TRP A 713 -11.29 0.19 -3.43
C TRP A 713 -12.38 -0.18 -2.42
N ASP A 714 -13.64 0.10 -2.75
CA ASP A 714 -14.79 -0.18 -1.85
C ASP A 714 -15.02 -1.70 -1.69
N HIS A 715 -14.39 -2.53 -2.52
CA HIS A 715 -14.41 -4.00 -2.42
C HIS A 715 -13.19 -4.57 -1.71
N LEU A 716 -12.22 -3.74 -1.29
CA LEU A 716 -10.91 -4.15 -0.77
C LEU A 716 -10.24 -5.20 -1.67
N ALA A 717 -10.51 -5.10 -2.98
CA ALA A 717 -10.04 -6.06 -3.97
C ALA A 717 -9.01 -5.37 -4.86
N THR A 718 -7.90 -6.06 -5.13
CA THR A 718 -6.99 -5.67 -6.19
C THR A 718 -6.80 -6.86 -7.11
N PRO A 719 -6.87 -6.70 -8.45
CA PRO A 719 -6.64 -7.80 -9.36
C PRO A 719 -5.24 -8.34 -9.12
N TRP A 720 -5.12 -9.64 -8.85
CA TRP A 720 -3.86 -10.25 -8.47
C TRP A 720 -2.74 -10.00 -9.49
N HIS A 721 -3.06 -9.96 -10.79
CA HIS A 721 -2.05 -9.71 -11.83
C HIS A 721 -1.53 -8.26 -11.81
N MET A 722 -2.29 -7.29 -11.30
CA MET A 722 -1.78 -5.92 -11.10
C MET A 722 -0.76 -5.85 -9.97
N LEU A 723 -0.63 -6.93 -9.20
CA LEU A 723 0.35 -7.09 -8.15
C LEU A 723 1.60 -7.79 -8.69
N GLU A 724 1.73 -8.21 -9.95
CA GLU A 724 2.95 -8.93 -10.35
C GLU A 724 4.22 -8.11 -10.10
N ALA A 725 5.17 -8.65 -9.32
CA ALA A 725 6.38 -7.92 -8.91
C ALA A 725 7.31 -7.57 -10.08
N THR A 726 7.05 -8.15 -11.25
CA THR A 726 7.72 -7.81 -12.50
C THR A 726 7.08 -6.58 -13.17
N HIS A 727 5.94 -6.04 -12.71
CA HIS A 727 5.32 -4.83 -13.24
C HIS A 727 6.05 -3.59 -12.73
N VAL A 728 6.91 -3.00 -13.55
CA VAL A 728 7.61 -1.75 -13.27
C VAL A 728 6.89 -0.52 -13.80
N ASN A 729 5.92 -0.68 -14.72
CA ASN A 729 5.08 0.39 -15.25
C ASN A 729 3.58 0.10 -15.08
N PHE A 730 2.81 1.12 -14.70
CA PHE A 730 1.36 1.05 -14.57
C PHE A 730 0.69 2.02 -15.56
N PHE A 731 -0.19 1.47 -16.40
CA PHE A 731 -0.77 2.22 -17.50
C PHE A 731 -2.24 2.55 -17.26
N THR A 732 -2.54 3.84 -17.42
CA THR A 732 -3.89 4.32 -17.72
C THR A 732 -4.01 4.44 -19.23
N ARG A 733 -5.23 4.55 -19.74
CA ARG A 733 -5.48 4.85 -21.16
C ARG A 733 -4.74 6.12 -21.60
N TRP A 734 -4.59 7.10 -20.70
CA TRP A 734 -3.92 8.36 -20.99
C TRP A 734 -2.41 8.20 -21.12
N SER A 735 -1.76 7.54 -20.15
CA SER A 735 -0.31 7.37 -20.15
C SER A 735 0.15 6.43 -21.28
N LEU A 736 -0.57 5.33 -21.52
CA LEU A 736 -0.29 4.42 -22.63
C LEU A 736 -0.45 5.12 -23.98
N GLY A 737 -1.55 5.86 -24.15
CA GLY A 737 -1.82 6.61 -25.37
C GLY A 737 -0.78 7.70 -25.64
N ALA A 738 -0.34 8.42 -24.61
CA ALA A 738 0.69 9.44 -24.75
C ALA A 738 2.03 8.85 -25.17
N LEU A 739 2.48 7.79 -24.49
CA LEU A 739 3.73 7.10 -24.79
C LEU A 739 3.77 6.55 -26.22
N LEU A 740 2.73 5.82 -26.63
CA LEU A 740 2.69 5.22 -27.97
C LEU A 740 2.66 6.28 -29.07
N ARG A 741 2.07 7.46 -28.82
CA ARG A 741 2.03 8.56 -29.79
C ARG A 741 3.39 9.21 -30.05
N GLU A 742 4.36 9.04 -29.17
CA GLU A 742 5.76 9.44 -29.43
C GLU A 742 6.37 8.64 -30.60
N PHE A 743 5.85 7.43 -30.86
CA PHE A 743 6.38 6.49 -31.85
C PHE A 743 5.44 6.28 -33.04
N TYR A 744 4.13 6.31 -32.81
CA TYR A 744 3.11 6.07 -33.83
C TYR A 744 2.08 7.20 -33.81
N PRO A 745 1.90 7.97 -34.90
CA PRO A 745 1.01 9.13 -34.92
C PRO A 745 -0.47 8.80 -34.66
N GLN A 746 -0.92 7.57 -34.94
CA GLN A 746 -2.29 7.14 -34.69
C GLN A 746 -2.30 6.04 -33.62
N VAL A 747 -2.97 6.32 -32.50
CA VAL A 747 -3.15 5.35 -31.40
C VAL A 747 -4.61 5.31 -31.02
N GLU A 748 -5.21 4.14 -31.21
CA GLU A 748 -6.55 3.79 -30.74
C GLU A 748 -6.44 3.00 -29.43
N LEU A 749 -7.29 3.33 -28.45
CA LEU A 749 -7.31 2.69 -27.14
C LEU A 749 -8.67 2.02 -26.90
N ARG A 750 -8.65 0.85 -26.30
CA ARG A 750 -9.82 0.04 -25.96
C ARG A 750 -9.60 -0.63 -24.61
N PHE A 751 -10.70 -1.08 -24.01
CA PHE A 751 -10.67 -2.01 -22.88
C PHE A 751 -10.98 -3.42 -23.40
N HIS A 752 -10.39 -4.43 -22.78
CA HIS A 752 -10.73 -5.84 -23.05
C HIS A 752 -10.66 -6.66 -21.77
N THR A 753 -11.24 -7.87 -21.78
CA THR A 753 -11.31 -8.78 -20.63
C THR A 753 -12.12 -8.19 -19.47
N PRO A 754 -13.43 -8.49 -19.38
CA PRO A 754 -14.30 -7.94 -18.34
C PRO A 754 -13.93 -8.47 -16.95
N TYR A 755 -14.04 -7.60 -15.94
CA TYR A 755 -13.87 -7.94 -14.53
C TYR A 755 -15.18 -8.53 -13.96
N PRO A 756 -15.12 -9.53 -13.05
CA PRO A 756 -16.32 -10.15 -12.47
C PRO A 756 -17.14 -9.18 -11.61
N LEU A 757 -16.47 -8.26 -10.92
CA LEU A 757 -17.13 -7.19 -10.19
C LEU A 757 -17.47 -6.05 -11.14
N ARG A 758 -18.59 -5.41 -10.83
CA ARG A 758 -19.07 -4.19 -11.46
C ARG A 758 -18.97 -3.08 -10.43
N THR A 759 -19.03 -1.83 -10.88
CA THR A 759 -19.24 -0.74 -9.92
C THR A 759 -20.56 -0.95 -9.18
N VAL A 760 -20.78 -0.24 -8.06
CA VAL A 760 -22.01 -0.33 -7.26
C VAL A 760 -23.27 -0.04 -8.12
N GLU A 761 -23.10 0.70 -9.21
CA GLU A 761 -24.12 1.08 -10.19
C GLU A 761 -24.25 0.10 -11.38
N GLY A 762 -23.47 -0.97 -11.41
CA GLY A 762 -23.55 -2.03 -12.43
C GLY A 762 -22.63 -1.85 -13.66
N THR A 763 -21.76 -0.84 -13.67
CA THR A 763 -20.84 -0.55 -14.78
C THR A 763 -19.83 -1.70 -14.95
N PRO A 764 -19.66 -2.26 -16.16
CA PRO A 764 -18.64 -3.27 -16.42
C PRO A 764 -17.25 -2.69 -16.25
N LEU A 765 -16.45 -3.33 -15.41
CA LEU A 765 -15.03 -3.05 -15.24
C LEU A 765 -14.21 -3.97 -16.16
N HIS A 766 -12.98 -3.59 -16.50
CA HIS A 766 -12.11 -4.37 -17.40
C HIS A 766 -10.70 -4.44 -16.85
N TYR A 767 -10.10 -5.62 -16.97
CA TYR A 767 -8.76 -5.93 -16.46
C TYR A 767 -7.65 -5.26 -17.27
N ASN A 768 -7.82 -5.10 -18.58
CA ASN A 768 -6.72 -4.75 -19.47
C ASN A 768 -7.08 -3.59 -20.41
N LEU A 769 -6.06 -2.81 -20.76
CA LEU A 769 -6.06 -1.85 -21.84
C LEU A 769 -5.48 -2.50 -23.09
N LEU A 770 -6.10 -2.25 -24.24
CA LEU A 770 -5.60 -2.60 -25.56
C LEU A 770 -5.33 -1.31 -26.34
N ALA A 771 -4.13 -1.21 -26.92
CA ALA A 771 -3.78 -0.11 -27.81
C ALA A 771 -3.42 -0.65 -29.20
N ILE A 772 -3.89 0.06 -30.24
CA ILE A 772 -3.56 -0.19 -31.64
C ILE A 772 -2.85 1.06 -32.16
N ALA A 773 -1.56 0.92 -32.43
CA ALA A 773 -0.67 1.99 -32.83
C ALA A 773 -0.27 1.83 -34.31
N THR A 774 -0.41 2.87 -35.12
CA THR A 774 -0.13 2.86 -36.57
C THR A 774 0.54 4.15 -37.05
N SER A 775 1.32 4.05 -38.14
CA SER A 775 2.10 5.17 -38.69
C SER A 775 1.59 5.79 -40.00
N GLY A 776 0.40 5.42 -40.48
CA GLY A 776 -0.25 5.99 -41.67
C GLY A 776 -1.61 5.33 -41.95
N ARG A 777 -2.49 6.02 -42.70
CA ARG A 777 -3.93 5.67 -42.91
C ARG A 777 -4.15 4.20 -43.34
N PRO A 778 -5.31 3.60 -42.95
CA PRO A 778 -5.61 2.17 -43.03
C PRO A 778 -5.43 1.54 -44.41
#